data_AF-A0A3M1XTB7-F1
#
_entry.id   AF-A0A3M1XTB7-F1
#
_cell.length_a   1.000
_cell.length_b   1.000
_cell.length_c   1.000
_cell.angle_alpha   90.00
_cell.angle_beta   90.00
_cell.angle_gamma   90.00
#
_symmetry.space_group_name_H-M   'P 1'
#
loop_
_entity.id
_entity.type
_entity.pdbx_description
1 polymer ?
#
loop_
_entity_poly.entity_id
_entity_poly.type
_entity_poly.pdbx_seq_one_letter_code
_entity_poly.pdbx_strand_id
1 'polypeptide(L)'
;MAIGRISSLLNRRVVLILTLQFVLLVVLLGYRHWQDSSAECIRCHSNKKLLKELNAEWAYVTLKEVQKESKHPNILCRDCHLGNGRAKDKDTAHRGMLKMLIVGMNGELLPRKQGYPGPLRETGDDRMFALMPKELYEGDLYMLEEVRNILWHDHDPKTLGFDPKIAERTCGRPDCHPDELKQFRTTIMGRNYRQRTMRTWLKPYGPHNCGPSFADLQPPAVLDRADFDYKNTEEIMENLNVPFSKGQAEDKQKFCNVCHAGCLDCHFTPSNKQGRHAFSRTPPPESCLGYGRSASQCHPGAMVSRRGETYIGGDYSIPQGMSPDVHYKLGITCVDCHPPGEKGMGDMERAATCQDCHIETEEAHAGSIHRNMDCATCHVRSLGGYQLTVWGPGRVAERPNPFHKYSLYYGIQEPPIIIKDQKGRWMPVKLWPHSVGNIKRDVPSSGSIKFRWPNGETRDAYYIVGTFDGLPENNKHLLWIEIEQAAHPFQRARDCDSCHASETQISYSTWEFNDYDGADSFRGNHKIVADSRGLRFVDIKNTTPIRLLPGARLTDFATWLYLKDKWEMPGDFSIKTDRNRYRIYKERFENLMKRIKRIDELSKDFSKKKKRLWKELRSAAIHDPDRAEEILSKFQ
;
A
#
# COMPACT_ATOMS: atom_id res chain seq x y z
N MET A 1 27.18 -59.68 37.51
CA MET A 1 26.97 -58.87 36.29
C MET A 1 27.45 -57.46 36.59
N ALA A 2 28.53 -57.01 35.95
CA ALA A 2 29.05 -55.66 36.14
C ALA A 2 28.08 -54.65 35.53
N ILE A 3 27.24 -54.04 36.36
CA ILE A 3 26.41 -52.90 35.98
C ILE A 3 27.39 -51.78 35.64
N GLY A 4 27.42 -51.33 34.37
CA GLY A 4 28.55 -50.63 33.73
C GLY A 4 29.11 -49.38 34.43
N ARG A 5 30.21 -48.84 33.87
CA ARG A 5 31.09 -47.74 34.36
C ARG A 5 30.43 -46.54 35.09
N ILE A 6 29.14 -46.29 34.91
CA ILE A 6 28.39 -45.23 35.60
C ILE A 6 28.12 -45.60 37.07
N SER A 7 27.91 -46.89 37.39
CA SER A 7 27.63 -47.35 38.75
C SER A 7 28.82 -47.16 39.70
N SER A 8 30.06 -47.29 39.18
CA SER A 8 31.30 -47.09 39.94
C SER A 8 31.59 -45.63 40.27
N LEU A 9 30.92 -44.68 39.60
CA LEU A 9 31.05 -43.24 39.85
C LEU A 9 29.95 -42.70 40.79
N LEU A 10 28.89 -43.47 41.04
CA LEU A 10 27.76 -43.07 41.89
C LEU A 10 28.03 -43.42 43.36
N ASN A 11 28.75 -42.55 44.07
CA ASN A 11 28.83 -42.57 45.54
C ASN A 11 27.80 -41.61 46.18
N ARG A 12 27.58 -41.72 47.50
CA ARG A 12 26.60 -40.87 48.22
C ARG A 12 26.78 -39.36 47.97
N ARG A 13 28.02 -38.89 47.80
CA ARG A 13 28.31 -37.48 47.51
C ARG A 13 27.88 -37.09 46.09
N VAL A 14 28.15 -37.95 45.11
CA VAL A 14 27.73 -37.74 43.71
C VAL A 14 26.21 -37.76 43.59
N VAL A 15 25.52 -38.69 44.27
CA VAL A 15 24.05 -38.72 44.31
C VAL A 15 23.47 -37.44 44.94
N LEU A 16 24.06 -36.96 46.04
CA LEU A 16 23.64 -35.71 46.68
C LEU A 16 23.82 -34.50 45.76
N ILE A 17 24.97 -34.40 45.07
CA ILE A 17 25.26 -33.31 44.13
C ILE A 17 24.25 -33.32 42.97
N LEU A 18 24.01 -34.48 42.35
CA LEU A 18 23.03 -34.61 41.27
C LEU A 18 21.61 -34.26 41.73
N THR A 19 21.25 -34.64 42.96
CA THR A 19 19.95 -34.29 43.55
C THR A 19 19.82 -32.79 43.76
N LEU A 20 20.85 -32.14 44.32
CA LEU A 20 20.86 -30.68 44.51
C LEU A 20 20.81 -29.92 43.18
N GLN A 21 21.55 -30.38 42.16
CA GLN A 21 21.50 -29.82 40.81
C GLN A 21 20.12 -29.97 40.19
N PHE A 22 19.48 -31.13 40.35
CA PHE A 22 18.13 -31.38 39.87
C PHE A 22 17.10 -30.46 40.58
N VAL A 23 17.15 -30.36 41.91
CA VAL A 23 16.27 -29.47 42.68
C VAL A 23 16.47 -28.01 42.26
N LEU A 24 17.72 -27.56 42.13
CA LEU A 24 18.03 -26.20 41.68
C LEU A 24 17.44 -25.95 40.27
N LEU A 25 17.59 -26.91 39.35
CA LEU A 25 17.03 -26.82 38.02
C LEU A 25 15.50 -26.77 38.04
N VAL A 26 14.83 -27.60 38.85
CA VAL A 26 13.37 -27.58 39.02
C VAL A 26 12.90 -26.25 39.63
N VAL A 27 13.58 -25.71 40.64
CA VAL A 27 13.24 -24.42 41.25
C VAL A 27 13.43 -23.28 40.26
N LEU A 28 14.53 -23.28 39.50
CA LEU A 28 14.79 -22.25 38.47
C LEU A 28 13.77 -22.30 37.33
N LEU A 29 13.46 -23.50 36.82
CA LEU A 29 12.46 -23.68 35.78
C LEU A 29 11.05 -23.37 36.29
N GLY A 30 10.71 -23.79 37.52
CA GLY A 30 9.45 -23.50 38.17
C GLY A 30 9.26 -22.00 38.43
N TYR A 31 10.30 -21.31 38.88
CA TYR A 31 10.28 -19.86 39.07
C TYR A 31 10.14 -19.12 37.73
N ARG A 32 10.85 -19.55 36.67
CA ARG A 32 10.66 -19.00 35.32
C ARG A 32 9.22 -19.21 34.82
N HIS A 33 8.71 -20.43 34.90
CA HIS A 33 7.34 -20.74 34.49
C HIS A 33 6.30 -19.93 35.29
N TRP A 34 6.53 -19.74 36.59
CA TRP A 34 5.70 -18.89 37.44
C TRP A 34 5.77 -17.42 37.02
N GLN A 35 6.98 -16.90 36.79
CA GLN A 35 7.20 -15.54 36.29
C GLN A 35 6.56 -15.31 34.93
N ASP A 36 6.46 -16.34 34.08
CA ASP A 36 5.88 -16.28 32.74
C ASP A 36 4.35 -16.51 32.71
N SER A 37 3.69 -16.76 33.85
CA SER A 37 2.23 -16.98 33.84
C SER A 37 1.44 -15.71 33.49
N SER A 38 0.26 -15.87 32.89
CA SER A 38 -0.74 -14.79 32.71
C SER A 38 -1.91 -14.89 33.68
N ALA A 39 -1.71 -15.56 34.83
CA ALA A 39 -2.77 -15.92 35.75
C ALA A 39 -3.53 -14.70 36.30
N GLU A 40 -2.82 -13.63 36.68
CA GLU A 40 -3.45 -12.43 37.22
C GLU A 40 -4.14 -11.59 36.14
N CYS A 41 -3.57 -11.54 34.92
CA CYS A 41 -4.24 -10.97 33.76
C CYS A 41 -5.59 -11.65 33.51
N ILE A 42 -5.61 -12.99 33.45
CA ILE A 42 -6.84 -13.76 33.22
C ILE A 42 -7.82 -13.57 34.39
N ARG A 43 -7.34 -13.60 35.64
CA ARG A 43 -8.20 -13.39 36.82
C ARG A 43 -8.93 -12.04 36.79
N CYS A 44 -8.25 -11.00 36.32
CA CYS A 44 -8.86 -9.68 36.15
C CYS A 44 -9.78 -9.63 34.92
N HIS A 45 -9.26 -9.99 33.74
CA HIS A 45 -9.96 -9.81 32.46
C HIS A 45 -11.10 -10.81 32.22
N SER A 46 -11.17 -11.92 32.95
CA SER A 46 -12.30 -12.85 32.93
C SER A 46 -13.36 -12.54 34.00
N ASN A 47 -13.23 -11.42 34.73
CA ASN A 47 -14.20 -11.00 35.73
C ASN A 47 -15.03 -9.79 35.24
N LYS A 48 -16.21 -10.07 34.67
CA LYS A 48 -17.12 -9.02 34.17
C LYS A 48 -17.51 -8.00 35.23
N LYS A 49 -17.73 -8.44 36.48
CA LYS A 49 -18.13 -7.55 37.58
C LYS A 49 -17.02 -6.55 37.90
N LEU A 50 -15.80 -7.04 38.07
CA LEU A 50 -14.63 -6.19 38.31
C LEU A 50 -14.40 -5.21 37.16
N LEU A 51 -14.49 -5.67 35.92
CA LEU A 51 -14.32 -4.79 34.76
C LEU A 51 -15.43 -3.74 34.64
N LYS A 52 -16.66 -4.06 35.05
CA LYS A 52 -17.76 -3.10 35.15
C LYS A 52 -17.47 -2.02 36.19
N GLU A 53 -16.97 -2.39 37.37
CA GLU A 53 -16.55 -1.45 38.41
C GLU A 53 -15.40 -0.52 37.93
N LEU A 54 -14.55 -1.01 37.03
CA LEU A 54 -13.45 -0.25 36.43
C LEU A 54 -13.84 0.55 35.17
N ASN A 55 -15.13 0.54 34.78
CA ASN A 55 -15.64 1.10 33.53
C ASN A 55 -14.86 0.61 32.30
N ALA A 56 -14.60 -0.69 32.26
CA ALA A 56 -13.78 -1.39 31.28
C ALA A 56 -14.38 -2.73 30.86
N GLU A 57 -15.72 -2.87 30.84
CA GLU A 57 -16.41 -4.10 30.43
C GLU A 57 -15.97 -4.60 29.04
N TRP A 58 -15.63 -3.65 28.16
CA TRP A 58 -15.07 -3.95 26.84
C TRP A 58 -13.75 -4.70 26.90
N ALA A 59 -13.01 -4.70 28.01
CA ALA A 59 -11.76 -5.44 28.16
C ALA A 59 -11.96 -6.90 28.59
N TYR A 60 -13.21 -7.36 28.72
CA TYR A 60 -13.51 -8.74 29.10
C TYR A 60 -13.00 -9.71 28.05
N VAL A 61 -12.24 -10.70 28.51
CA VAL A 61 -11.76 -11.81 27.69
C VAL A 61 -11.37 -13.00 28.57
N THR A 62 -11.61 -14.20 28.08
CA THR A 62 -11.13 -15.45 28.67
C THR A 62 -9.97 -16.03 27.87
N LEU A 63 -9.11 -16.83 28.53
CA LEU A 63 -8.02 -17.51 27.83
C LEU A 63 -8.52 -18.42 26.70
N LYS A 64 -9.66 -19.09 26.91
CA LYS A 64 -10.29 -19.95 25.92
C LYS A 64 -10.73 -19.16 24.67
N GLU A 65 -11.25 -17.95 24.86
CA GLU A 65 -11.58 -17.06 23.73
C GLU A 65 -10.32 -16.64 22.99
N VAL A 66 -9.26 -16.18 23.69
CA VAL A 66 -7.99 -15.79 23.04
C VAL A 66 -7.43 -16.94 22.20
N GLN A 67 -7.32 -18.14 22.76
CA GLN A 67 -6.78 -19.31 22.05
C GLN A 67 -7.64 -19.71 20.85
N LYS A 68 -8.98 -19.58 20.96
CA LYS A 68 -9.91 -19.87 19.87
C LYS A 68 -9.82 -18.84 18.75
N GLU A 69 -9.86 -17.56 19.10
CA GLU A 69 -9.78 -16.44 18.14
C GLU A 69 -8.43 -16.43 17.43
N SER A 70 -7.35 -16.59 18.19
CA SER A 70 -5.98 -16.54 17.65
C SER A 70 -5.55 -17.80 16.93
N LYS A 71 -6.21 -18.94 17.20
CA LYS A 71 -5.81 -20.27 16.72
C LYS A 71 -4.43 -20.72 17.22
N HIS A 72 -3.92 -20.12 18.30
CA HIS A 72 -2.68 -20.51 18.96
C HIS A 72 -3.01 -21.25 20.27
N PRO A 73 -3.01 -22.59 20.29
CA PRO A 73 -3.20 -23.33 21.53
C PRO A 73 -2.06 -23.01 22.49
N ASN A 74 -2.36 -22.87 23.78
CA ASN A 74 -1.41 -22.59 24.85
C ASN A 74 -0.77 -21.19 24.86
N ILE A 75 -1.18 -20.26 23.98
CA ILE A 75 -0.68 -18.89 24.02
C ILE A 75 -1.08 -18.20 25.34
N LEU A 76 -0.17 -17.43 25.93
CA LEU A 76 -0.45 -16.60 27.09
C LEU A 76 -0.61 -15.14 26.68
N CYS A 77 -1.42 -14.37 27.42
CA CYS A 77 -1.66 -12.95 27.14
C CYS A 77 -0.34 -12.16 27.01
N ARG A 78 0.63 -12.46 27.87
CA ARG A 78 1.92 -11.79 27.88
C ARG A 78 2.83 -12.13 26.71
N ASP A 79 2.59 -13.25 26.01
CA ASP A 79 3.42 -13.62 24.86
C ASP A 79 3.23 -12.64 23.71
N CYS A 80 2.05 -12.01 23.62
CA CYS A 80 1.76 -10.95 22.65
C CYS A 80 1.85 -9.55 23.29
N HIS A 81 1.45 -9.41 24.56
CA HIS A 81 1.33 -8.09 25.19
C HIS A 81 2.50 -7.67 26.09
N LEU A 82 3.41 -8.58 26.48
CA LEU A 82 4.58 -8.32 27.34
C LEU A 82 4.31 -7.74 28.76
N GLY A 83 3.05 -7.69 29.21
CA GLY A 83 2.69 -7.23 30.57
C GLY A 83 3.16 -8.17 31.69
N ASN A 84 3.09 -7.69 32.94
CA ASN A 84 3.38 -8.51 34.11
C ASN A 84 2.15 -9.31 34.55
N GLY A 85 2.08 -10.58 34.12
CA GLY A 85 0.96 -11.48 34.41
C GLY A 85 0.85 -11.99 35.85
N ARG A 86 1.71 -11.52 36.76
CA ARG A 86 1.68 -11.80 38.21
C ARG A 86 1.34 -10.58 39.06
N ALA A 87 1.33 -9.39 38.48
CA ALA A 87 0.95 -8.17 39.19
C ALA A 87 -0.56 -8.14 39.41
N LYS A 88 -0.97 -7.75 40.63
CA LYS A 88 -2.38 -7.63 41.01
C LYS A 88 -2.92 -6.21 40.81
N ASP A 89 -2.03 -5.23 40.83
CA ASP A 89 -2.35 -3.84 40.54
C ASP A 89 -2.18 -3.56 39.05
N LYS A 90 -3.05 -2.67 38.55
CA LYS A 90 -3.15 -2.33 37.13
C LYS A 90 -1.86 -1.73 36.58
N ASP A 91 -1.22 -0.83 37.31
CA ASP A 91 -0.11 -0.04 36.79
C ASP A 91 1.15 -0.87 36.66
N THR A 92 1.40 -1.78 37.61
CA THR A 92 2.50 -2.75 37.52
C THR A 92 2.21 -3.82 36.47
N ALA A 93 0.96 -4.29 36.34
CA ALA A 93 0.57 -5.26 35.33
C ALA A 93 0.77 -4.73 33.90
N HIS A 94 0.43 -3.47 33.66
CA HIS A 94 0.49 -2.85 32.33
C HIS A 94 1.80 -2.11 32.03
N ARG A 95 2.75 -2.05 32.97
CA ARG A 95 4.04 -1.38 32.74
C ARG A 95 4.79 -2.07 31.60
N GLY A 96 5.11 -1.31 30.54
CA GLY A 96 5.80 -1.83 29.35
C GLY A 96 4.93 -2.74 28.47
N MET A 97 3.63 -2.83 28.74
CA MET A 97 2.71 -3.65 27.96
C MET A 97 2.50 -3.06 26.56
N LEU A 98 2.60 -3.92 25.56
CA LEU A 98 2.30 -3.64 24.17
C LEU A 98 0.79 -3.49 23.97
N LYS A 99 0.41 -2.46 23.22
CA LYS A 99 -0.97 -2.06 22.94
C LYS A 99 -1.04 -1.46 21.55
N MET A 100 -2.24 -1.50 20.97
CA MET A 100 -2.56 -0.75 19.77
C MET A 100 -2.17 0.73 19.94
N LEU A 101 -1.52 1.30 18.93
CA LEU A 101 -1.09 2.69 18.92
C LEU A 101 -2.16 3.52 18.23
N ILE A 102 -2.71 4.50 18.95
CA ILE A 102 -3.71 5.42 18.40
C ILE A 102 -2.99 6.71 18.07
N VAL A 103 -2.82 6.99 16.79
CA VAL A 103 -2.04 8.13 16.31
C VAL A 103 -2.97 9.32 16.16
N GLY A 104 -2.67 10.40 16.88
CA GLY A 104 -3.42 11.66 16.80
C GLY A 104 -3.08 12.47 15.55
N MET A 105 -3.88 13.50 15.26
CA MET A 105 -3.63 14.44 14.16
C MET A 105 -2.30 15.19 14.31
N ASN A 106 -1.85 15.42 15.54
CA ASN A 106 -0.54 15.95 15.89
C ASN A 106 0.63 14.95 15.82
N GLY A 107 0.40 13.71 15.38
CA GLY A 107 1.45 12.67 15.27
C GLY A 107 1.91 12.08 16.61
N GLU A 108 1.28 12.46 17.72
CA GLU A 108 1.52 11.87 19.03
C GLU A 108 0.54 10.73 19.33
N LEU A 109 0.91 9.86 20.26
CA LEU A 109 0.07 8.74 20.65
C LEU A 109 -0.99 9.16 21.67
N LEU A 110 -2.25 8.96 21.31
CA LEU A 110 -3.37 9.21 22.18
C LEU A 110 -3.53 8.08 23.22
N PRO A 111 -3.88 8.40 24.47
CA PRO A 111 -4.31 7.40 25.43
C PRO A 111 -5.52 6.62 24.89
N ARG A 112 -5.55 5.30 25.14
CA ARG A 112 -6.65 4.41 24.73
C ARG A 112 -8.04 4.95 25.08
N LYS A 113 -8.20 5.49 26.29
CA LYS A 113 -9.49 6.03 26.76
C LYS A 113 -9.94 7.28 26.01
N GLN A 114 -9.00 8.07 25.50
CA GLN A 114 -9.30 9.28 24.74
C GLN A 114 -9.55 8.92 23.28
N GLY A 115 -8.55 8.30 22.63
CA GLY A 115 -8.59 8.12 21.19
C GLY A 115 -9.44 6.95 20.71
N TYR A 116 -9.84 6.02 21.57
CA TYR A 116 -10.72 4.91 21.17
C TYR A 116 -11.41 4.29 22.40
N PRO A 117 -12.40 5.00 22.96
CA PRO A 117 -13.16 4.54 24.10
C PRO A 117 -14.12 3.40 23.68
N GLY A 118 -13.75 2.15 23.94
CA GLY A 118 -14.66 1.03 23.70
C GLY A 118 -13.96 -0.29 23.32
N PRO A 119 -14.70 -1.27 22.79
CA PRO A 119 -14.12 -2.50 22.26
C PRO A 119 -13.51 -2.29 20.86
N LEU A 120 -12.41 -2.96 20.55
CA LEU A 120 -11.93 -3.06 19.16
C LEU A 120 -12.93 -3.87 18.34
N ARG A 121 -13.68 -3.20 17.46
CA ARG A 121 -14.70 -3.83 16.61
C ARG A 121 -14.98 -2.98 15.38
N GLU A 122 -15.43 -3.61 14.32
CA GLU A 122 -15.88 -2.93 13.11
C GLU A 122 -17.19 -2.17 13.39
N THR A 123 -17.27 -0.93 12.95
CA THR A 123 -18.43 -0.01 13.11
C THR A 123 -18.63 0.85 11.87
N GLY A 124 -19.89 1.20 11.58
CA GLY A 124 -20.27 1.97 10.40
C GLY A 124 -20.28 1.13 9.12
N ASP A 125 -20.78 1.74 8.03
CA ASP A 125 -20.93 1.06 6.74
C ASP A 125 -19.69 1.20 5.86
N ASP A 126 -18.86 2.23 6.06
CA ASP A 126 -17.61 2.43 5.33
C ASP A 126 -16.54 1.45 5.81
N ARG A 127 -16.23 0.46 4.96
CA ARG A 127 -15.26 -0.60 5.25
C ARG A 127 -13.82 -0.10 5.33
N MET A 128 -13.46 1.00 4.68
CA MET A 128 -12.11 1.58 4.73
C MET A 128 -11.82 2.25 6.08
N PHE A 129 -12.87 2.67 6.81
CA PHE A 129 -12.77 3.24 8.15
C PHE A 129 -13.45 2.39 9.23
N ALA A 130 -13.80 1.14 8.96
CA ALA A 130 -14.59 0.31 9.86
C ALA A 130 -13.99 0.15 11.27
N LEU A 131 -12.66 0.08 11.39
CA LEU A 131 -11.96 -0.02 12.67
C LEU A 131 -11.63 1.34 13.28
N MET A 132 -11.74 2.45 12.54
CA MET A 132 -11.53 3.78 13.12
C MET A 132 -12.58 4.07 14.20
N PRO A 133 -12.18 4.72 15.31
CA PRO A 133 -13.08 5.08 16.40
C PRO A 133 -14.12 6.07 15.90
N LYS A 134 -15.36 5.88 16.33
CA LYS A 134 -16.49 6.73 15.97
C LYS A 134 -17.29 7.14 17.20
N GLU A 135 -17.88 8.32 17.14
CA GLU A 135 -18.85 8.83 18.09
C GLU A 135 -20.23 8.95 17.45
N LEU A 136 -21.27 8.78 18.27
CA LEU A 136 -22.65 8.92 17.83
C LEU A 136 -23.07 10.37 18.08
N TYR A 137 -23.39 11.10 17.01
CA TYR A 137 -23.90 12.46 17.07
C TYR A 137 -25.21 12.51 16.28
N GLU A 138 -26.30 12.93 16.93
CA GLU A 138 -27.64 13.04 16.33
C GLU A 138 -28.16 11.77 15.61
N GLY A 139 -27.66 10.59 16.00
CA GLY A 139 -28.05 9.30 15.43
C GLY A 139 -27.09 8.77 14.36
N ASP A 140 -26.14 9.60 13.92
CA ASP A 140 -25.14 9.25 12.91
C ASP A 140 -23.75 9.02 13.53
N LEU A 141 -22.96 8.15 12.91
CA LEU A 141 -21.62 7.82 13.36
C LEU A 141 -20.57 8.68 12.64
N TYR A 142 -19.85 9.49 13.40
CA TYR A 142 -18.75 10.31 12.90
C TYR A 142 -17.42 9.77 13.40
N MET A 143 -16.38 9.84 12.58
CA MET A 143 -15.02 9.51 13.04
C MET A 143 -14.56 10.52 14.09
N LEU A 144 -13.87 10.06 15.14
CA LEU A 144 -13.24 10.98 16.10
C LEU A 144 -12.17 11.81 15.38
N GLU A 145 -12.39 13.12 15.28
CA GLU A 145 -11.54 14.05 14.52
C GLU A 145 -10.09 14.08 15.01
N GLU A 146 -9.87 13.80 16.29
CA GLU A 146 -8.55 13.77 16.92
C GLU A 146 -7.69 12.60 16.43
N VAL A 147 -8.31 11.55 15.88
CA VAL A 147 -7.67 10.26 15.58
C VAL A 147 -7.37 10.16 14.10
N ARG A 148 -6.09 10.16 13.76
CA ARG A 148 -5.62 10.03 12.40
C ARG A 148 -5.57 8.57 11.94
N ASN A 149 -5.02 7.69 12.76
CA ASN A 149 -4.70 6.31 12.39
C ASN A 149 -4.63 5.36 13.58
N ILE A 150 -4.70 4.07 13.27
CA ILE A 150 -4.46 2.97 14.20
C ILE A 150 -3.31 2.11 13.69
N LEU A 151 -2.25 1.98 14.49
CA LEU A 151 -1.16 1.04 14.23
C LEU A 151 -1.18 -0.11 15.22
N TRP A 152 -0.62 -1.23 14.79
CA TRP A 152 -0.46 -2.39 15.65
C TRP A 152 0.81 -2.29 16.48
N HIS A 153 0.87 -3.17 17.48
CA HIS A 153 1.81 -3.04 18.57
C HIS A 153 3.23 -3.52 18.22
N ASP A 154 3.45 -4.03 17.01
CA ASP A 154 4.77 -4.35 16.43
C ASP A 154 5.45 -3.12 15.79
N HIS A 155 4.84 -1.94 15.91
CA HIS A 155 5.45 -0.66 15.58
C HIS A 155 6.10 -0.03 16.82
N ASP A 156 7.21 0.67 16.62
CA ASP A 156 7.86 1.48 17.64
C ASP A 156 7.03 2.73 17.96
N PRO A 157 6.65 2.98 19.22
CA PRO A 157 5.86 4.15 19.62
C PRO A 157 6.47 5.52 19.31
N LYS A 158 7.80 5.62 19.17
CA LYS A 158 8.50 6.88 18.90
C LYS A 158 8.52 7.20 17.41
N THR A 159 8.87 6.24 16.58
CA THR A 159 9.06 6.42 15.13
C THR A 159 7.82 6.02 14.32
N LEU A 160 6.89 5.26 14.90
CA LEU A 160 5.73 4.64 14.26
C LEU A 160 6.07 3.60 13.17
N GLY A 161 7.34 3.25 12.98
CA GLY A 161 7.78 2.22 12.04
C GLY A 161 7.80 0.84 12.67
N PHE A 162 7.84 -0.21 11.83
CA PHE A 162 8.01 -1.59 12.30
C PHE A 162 9.29 -1.75 13.15
N ASP A 163 9.15 -2.34 14.35
CA ASP A 163 10.27 -2.61 15.24
C ASP A 163 10.56 -4.12 15.37
N PRO A 164 11.67 -4.61 14.77
CA PRO A 164 12.03 -6.01 14.88
C PRO A 164 12.31 -6.46 16.32
N LYS A 165 12.63 -5.55 17.26
CA LYS A 165 12.86 -5.88 18.68
C LYS A 165 11.56 -6.11 19.44
N ILE A 166 10.47 -5.50 19.02
CA ILE A 166 9.15 -5.86 19.53
C ILE A 166 8.72 -7.20 18.94
N ALA A 167 8.86 -7.39 17.63
CA ALA A 167 8.50 -8.64 16.98
C ALA A 167 9.30 -9.84 17.55
N GLU A 168 10.61 -9.71 17.80
CA GLU A 168 11.47 -10.75 18.38
C GLU A 168 10.99 -11.23 19.76
N ARG A 169 10.35 -10.34 20.54
CA ARG A 169 9.79 -10.66 21.86
C ARG A 169 8.36 -11.18 21.82
N THR A 170 7.71 -11.15 20.66
CA THR A 170 6.30 -11.52 20.49
C THR A 170 6.15 -12.61 19.42
N CYS A 171 5.74 -12.27 18.21
CA CYS A 171 5.54 -13.22 17.12
C CYS A 171 6.83 -13.95 16.71
N GLY A 172 8.00 -13.35 16.90
CA GLY A 172 9.30 -13.93 16.55
C GLY A 172 9.95 -14.78 17.64
N ARG A 173 9.24 -15.12 18.71
CA ARG A 173 9.75 -15.99 19.77
C ARG A 173 10.05 -17.40 19.25
N PRO A 174 10.95 -18.17 19.90
CA PRO A 174 11.36 -19.50 19.43
C PRO A 174 10.22 -20.50 19.19
N ASP A 175 9.11 -20.36 19.91
CA ASP A 175 7.93 -21.21 19.86
C ASP A 175 6.79 -20.65 18.98
N CYS A 176 7.05 -19.60 18.21
CA CYS A 176 6.08 -18.93 17.34
C CYS A 176 6.59 -18.85 15.89
N HIS A 177 7.07 -17.69 15.43
CA HIS A 177 7.48 -17.42 14.05
C HIS A 177 8.90 -16.79 13.95
N PRO A 178 9.95 -17.43 14.51
CA PRO A 178 11.30 -16.86 14.52
C PRO A 178 11.90 -16.78 13.11
N ASP A 179 11.60 -17.75 12.25
CA ASP A 179 12.12 -17.81 10.88
C ASP A 179 11.43 -16.79 9.97
N GLU A 180 10.12 -16.60 10.10
CA GLU A 180 9.38 -15.57 9.35
C GLU A 180 9.85 -14.17 9.74
N LEU A 181 10.16 -13.92 11.02
CA LEU A 181 10.76 -12.65 11.43
C LEU A 181 12.15 -12.47 10.82
N LYS A 182 12.99 -13.52 10.85
CA LYS A 182 14.33 -13.49 10.26
C LYS A 182 14.27 -13.18 8.76
N GLN A 183 13.31 -13.77 8.05
CA GLN A 183 12.99 -13.50 6.65
C GLN A 183 12.56 -12.04 6.44
N PHE A 184 11.49 -11.61 7.12
CA PHE A 184 10.86 -10.30 6.95
C PHE A 184 11.85 -9.14 7.10
N ARG A 185 12.75 -9.23 8.09
CA ARG A 185 13.81 -8.25 8.36
C ARG A 185 14.83 -8.06 7.22
N THR A 186 14.81 -8.90 6.20
CA THR A 186 15.69 -8.82 5.01
C THR A 186 14.96 -8.42 3.73
N THR A 187 13.63 -8.31 3.77
CA THR A 187 12.80 -8.03 2.58
C THR A 187 12.73 -6.55 2.26
N ILE A 188 12.15 -6.20 1.10
CA ILE A 188 11.90 -4.80 0.72
C ILE A 188 10.88 -4.16 1.65
N MET A 189 9.82 -4.90 2.02
CA MET A 189 8.76 -4.41 2.91
C MET A 189 9.27 -4.21 4.33
N GLY A 190 9.81 -5.26 4.95
CA GLY A 190 10.20 -5.21 6.37
C GLY A 190 11.35 -4.24 6.66
N ARG A 191 12.19 -3.93 5.67
CA ARG A 191 13.26 -2.93 5.81
C ARG A 191 12.86 -1.54 5.33
N ASN A 192 11.65 -1.35 4.83
CA ASN A 192 11.22 -0.13 4.17
C ASN A 192 12.22 0.36 3.09
N TYR A 193 12.74 -0.57 2.29
CA TYR A 193 13.93 -0.32 1.46
C TYR A 193 13.74 0.81 0.44
N ARG A 194 12.58 0.85 -0.24
CA ARG A 194 12.31 1.82 -1.31
C ARG A 194 12.22 3.26 -0.79
N GLN A 195 11.51 3.48 0.32
CA GLN A 195 11.40 4.82 0.90
C GLN A 195 12.74 5.27 1.49
N ARG A 196 13.45 4.41 2.23
CA ARG A 196 14.76 4.72 2.82
C ARG A 196 15.84 5.04 1.80
N THR A 197 15.67 4.53 0.58
CA THR A 197 16.58 4.83 -0.53
C THR A 197 16.40 6.26 -1.06
N MET A 198 15.23 6.90 -0.88
CA MET A 198 14.95 8.26 -1.36
C MET A 198 15.60 9.30 -0.44
N ARG A 199 16.89 9.58 -0.59
CA ARG A 199 17.63 10.42 0.37
C ARG A 199 17.27 11.90 0.26
N THR A 200 17.12 12.40 -0.96
CA THR A 200 16.73 13.78 -1.24
C THR A 200 15.71 13.80 -2.36
N TRP A 201 15.21 14.99 -2.73
CA TRP A 201 14.36 15.16 -3.90
C TRP A 201 15.00 14.73 -5.21
N LEU A 202 16.31 14.51 -5.29
CA LEU A 202 17.00 14.18 -6.54
C LEU A 202 17.78 12.87 -6.48
N LYS A 203 18.21 12.42 -5.28
CA LYS A 203 19.12 11.28 -5.14
C LYS A 203 18.47 10.09 -4.45
N PRO A 204 18.79 8.86 -4.88
CA PRO A 204 19.54 8.48 -6.08
C PRO A 204 18.67 8.35 -7.35
N TYR A 205 17.34 8.32 -7.21
CA TYR A 205 16.41 8.01 -8.31
C TYR A 205 15.38 9.13 -8.57
N GLY A 206 15.79 10.39 -8.39
CA GLY A 206 14.95 11.56 -8.68
C GLY A 206 13.81 11.82 -7.69
N PRO A 207 12.97 12.83 -7.97
CA PRO A 207 11.84 13.18 -7.12
C PRO A 207 10.77 12.10 -7.21
N HIS A 208 9.90 12.03 -6.21
CA HIS A 208 8.90 10.98 -6.11
C HIS A 208 7.70 11.45 -5.31
N ASN A 209 6.50 10.92 -5.62
CA ASN A 209 5.27 11.35 -4.97
C ASN A 209 5.28 11.21 -3.43
N CYS A 210 6.01 10.25 -2.87
CA CYS A 210 6.11 10.08 -1.40
C CYS A 210 7.07 11.09 -0.72
N GLY A 211 7.84 11.86 -1.49
CA GLY A 211 8.93 12.67 -0.96
C GLY A 211 10.15 11.84 -0.53
N PRO A 212 11.21 12.51 -0.04
CA PRO A 212 12.38 11.83 0.50
C PRO A 212 12.09 11.17 1.85
N SER A 213 13.00 10.31 2.29
CA SER A 213 13.10 9.86 3.67
C SER A 213 13.66 10.97 4.52
N PHE A 214 12.76 11.64 5.24
CA PHE A 214 13.06 12.87 5.97
C PHE A 214 13.94 12.63 7.17
N ALA A 215 13.76 11.51 7.90
CA ALA A 215 14.50 11.21 9.11
C ALA A 215 14.60 9.69 9.42
N ASP A 216 14.48 8.79 8.43
CA ASP A 216 14.57 7.34 8.67
C ASP A 216 16.01 6.83 8.52
N LEU A 217 16.25 5.63 9.06
CA LEU A 217 17.48 4.88 8.89
C LEU A 217 17.86 4.75 7.41
N GLN A 218 19.16 4.81 7.11
CA GLN A 218 19.66 4.39 5.80
C GLN A 218 19.28 2.93 5.53
N PRO A 219 18.99 2.54 4.27
CA PRO A 219 18.43 1.22 3.94
C PRO A 219 19.39 0.09 4.36
N PRO A 220 19.10 -0.66 5.44
CA PRO A 220 20.05 -1.64 5.96
C PRO A 220 19.96 -2.96 5.17
N ALA A 221 20.97 -3.82 5.29
CA ALA A 221 20.91 -5.19 4.75
C ALA A 221 19.89 -6.05 5.54
N VAL A 222 19.87 -5.87 6.86
CA VAL A 222 18.94 -6.50 7.80
C VAL A 222 18.46 -5.41 8.75
N LEU A 223 17.14 -5.25 8.92
CA LEU A 223 16.62 -4.31 9.91
C LEU A 223 16.77 -4.89 11.32
N ASP A 224 17.43 -4.17 12.23
CA ASP A 224 17.67 -4.61 13.61
C ASP A 224 17.01 -3.75 14.67
N ARG A 225 16.55 -2.55 14.31
CA ARG A 225 15.82 -1.61 15.16
C ARG A 225 15.02 -0.60 14.33
N ALA A 226 14.08 0.07 14.97
CA ALA A 226 13.51 1.34 14.49
C ALA A 226 14.17 2.51 15.22
N ASP A 227 14.57 3.57 14.49
CA ASP A 227 15.05 4.83 15.07
C ASP A 227 15.03 5.94 14.00
N PHE A 228 15.32 7.17 14.41
CA PHE A 228 15.54 8.28 13.47
C PHE A 228 17.01 8.45 13.11
N ASP A 229 17.27 8.80 11.84
CA ASP A 229 18.59 9.18 11.31
C ASP A 229 18.43 10.47 10.48
N TYR A 230 19.27 11.46 10.78
CA TYR A 230 19.16 12.82 10.25
C TYR A 230 20.08 13.11 9.07
N LYS A 231 20.83 12.13 8.58
CA LYS A 231 21.77 12.34 7.47
C LYS A 231 21.08 12.87 6.21
N ASN A 232 19.89 12.34 5.90
CA ASN A 232 19.08 12.83 4.79
C ASN A 232 18.53 14.23 5.09
N THR A 233 18.08 14.48 6.33
CA THR A 233 17.58 15.79 6.77
C THR A 233 18.62 16.89 6.50
N GLU A 234 19.86 16.64 6.88
CA GLU A 234 20.97 17.58 6.72
C GLU A 234 21.24 17.88 5.24
N GLU A 235 21.27 16.87 4.37
CA GLU A 235 21.43 17.07 2.92
C GLU A 235 20.23 17.80 2.28
N ILE A 236 19.01 17.53 2.77
CA ILE A 236 17.81 18.26 2.34
C ILE A 236 17.96 19.74 2.70
N MET A 237 18.27 20.06 3.96
CA MET A 237 18.42 21.44 4.47
C MET A 237 19.41 22.27 3.65
N GLU A 238 20.55 21.69 3.24
CA GLU A 238 21.55 22.38 2.40
C GLU A 238 21.01 22.88 1.06
N ASN A 239 19.93 22.27 0.57
CA ASN A 239 19.32 22.53 -0.72
C ASN A 239 17.99 23.30 -0.64
N LEU A 240 17.65 23.87 0.52
CA LEU A 240 16.45 24.67 0.71
C LEU A 240 16.72 26.16 0.88
N ASN A 241 15.74 26.96 0.48
CA ASN A 241 15.69 28.40 0.72
C ASN A 241 15.00 28.77 2.04
N VAL A 242 14.46 27.79 2.75
CA VAL A 242 13.71 27.99 4.01
C VAL A 242 14.27 27.07 5.11
N PRO A 243 14.14 27.47 6.39
CA PRO A 243 14.50 26.60 7.50
C PRO A 243 13.68 25.30 7.50
N PHE A 244 14.35 24.19 7.79
CA PHE A 244 13.73 22.89 8.03
C PHE A 244 14.42 22.23 9.22
N SER A 245 13.68 21.98 10.29
CA SER A 245 14.24 21.47 11.55
C SER A 245 14.20 19.94 11.64
N LYS A 246 15.02 19.37 12.53
CA LYS A 246 15.00 17.92 12.83
C LYS A 246 13.63 17.46 13.34
N GLY A 247 12.96 18.25 14.19
CA GLY A 247 11.60 17.93 14.65
C GLY A 247 10.56 17.94 13.53
N GLN A 248 10.66 18.89 12.58
CA GLN A 248 9.80 18.90 11.38
C GLN A 248 10.04 17.67 10.48
N ALA A 249 11.28 17.17 10.46
CA ALA A 249 11.64 15.95 9.74
C ALA A 249 11.13 14.68 10.43
N GLU A 250 11.22 14.61 11.76
CA GLU A 250 10.64 13.51 12.56
C GLU A 250 9.12 13.42 12.34
N ASP A 251 8.39 14.55 12.41
CA ASP A 251 6.94 14.59 12.19
C ASP A 251 6.55 14.03 10.83
N LYS A 252 7.32 14.38 9.80
CA LYS A 252 7.12 13.85 8.47
C LYS A 252 7.41 12.37 8.40
N GLN A 253 8.52 11.95 8.97
CA GLN A 253 8.92 10.56 8.92
C GLN A 253 7.93 9.66 9.67
N LYS A 254 7.38 10.11 10.81
CA LYS A 254 6.31 9.41 11.53
C LYS A 254 5.12 9.09 10.63
N PHE A 255 4.63 10.07 9.86
CA PHE A 255 3.51 9.83 8.94
C PHE A 255 3.88 9.04 7.69
N CYS A 256 5.15 9.07 7.26
CA CYS A 256 5.63 8.12 6.26
C CYS A 256 5.60 6.69 6.83
N ASN A 257 6.05 6.50 8.07
CA ASN A 257 6.14 5.20 8.72
C ASN A 257 4.77 4.53 8.95
N VAL A 258 3.71 5.32 9.17
CA VAL A 258 2.32 4.83 9.21
C VAL A 258 1.92 4.07 7.94
N CYS A 259 2.49 4.44 6.78
CA CYS A 259 2.20 3.77 5.51
C CYS A 259 2.96 2.45 5.33
N HIS A 260 3.93 2.12 6.18
CA HIS A 260 4.86 1.01 6.01
C HIS A 260 4.56 -0.14 6.96
N ALA A 261 4.56 -1.35 6.42
CA ALA A 261 4.00 -2.52 7.08
C ALA A 261 4.89 -3.13 8.18
N GLY A 262 4.26 -3.56 9.26
CA GLY A 262 4.71 -4.60 10.19
C GLY A 262 4.10 -5.97 9.86
N CYS A 263 4.43 -6.97 10.68
CA CYS A 263 3.87 -8.33 10.57
C CYS A 263 2.36 -8.33 10.84
N LEU A 264 1.92 -7.56 11.84
CA LEU A 264 0.53 -7.54 12.26
C LEU A 264 -0.37 -6.84 11.24
N ASP A 265 0.15 -5.93 10.42
CA ASP A 265 -0.64 -5.22 9.42
C ASP A 265 -1.27 -6.16 8.37
N CYS A 266 -0.59 -7.28 8.10
CA CYS A 266 -1.07 -8.30 7.16
C CYS A 266 -1.87 -9.40 7.87
N HIS A 267 -1.46 -9.81 9.06
CA HIS A 267 -1.95 -11.04 9.68
C HIS A 267 -3.00 -10.81 10.77
N PHE A 268 -3.00 -9.65 11.45
CA PHE A 268 -3.96 -9.36 12.48
C PHE A 268 -5.24 -8.80 11.87
N THR A 269 -6.33 -9.56 11.97
CA THR A 269 -7.58 -9.36 11.22
C THR A 269 -8.80 -9.37 12.17
N PRO A 270 -8.83 -8.47 13.17
CA PRO A 270 -9.92 -8.42 14.14
C PRO A 270 -11.24 -8.11 13.43
N SER A 271 -12.29 -8.88 13.73
CA SER A 271 -13.60 -8.68 13.11
C SER A 271 -14.73 -9.04 14.07
N ASN A 272 -15.93 -8.54 13.78
CA ASN A 272 -17.13 -8.89 14.55
C ASN A 272 -17.44 -10.39 14.50
N LYS A 273 -17.03 -11.08 13.43
CA LYS A 273 -17.28 -12.50 13.21
C LYS A 273 -16.23 -13.41 13.85
N GLN A 274 -14.95 -13.06 13.74
CA GLN A 274 -13.84 -13.91 14.18
C GLN A 274 -13.30 -13.55 15.58
N GLY A 275 -13.70 -12.39 16.11
CA GLY A 275 -13.24 -11.90 17.41
C GLY A 275 -12.06 -10.93 17.30
N ARG A 276 -11.58 -10.47 18.45
CA ARG A 276 -10.59 -9.38 18.53
C ARG A 276 -9.15 -9.85 18.46
N HIS A 277 -8.90 -11.13 18.70
CA HIS A 277 -7.59 -11.75 18.60
C HIS A 277 -7.48 -12.59 17.33
N ALA A 278 -8.24 -12.26 16.27
CA ALA A 278 -8.28 -13.04 15.05
C ALA A 278 -7.03 -12.82 14.19
N PHE A 279 -6.44 -13.93 13.73
CA PHE A 279 -5.31 -13.93 12.81
C PHE A 279 -5.62 -14.74 11.55
N SER A 280 -5.06 -14.26 10.44
CA SER A 280 -5.17 -14.88 9.13
C SER A 280 -3.81 -15.38 8.67
N ARG A 281 -3.72 -16.68 8.36
CA ARG A 281 -2.50 -17.29 7.80
C ARG A 281 -2.18 -16.71 6.42
N THR A 282 -3.21 -16.58 5.59
CA THR A 282 -3.15 -15.92 4.29
C THR A 282 -3.82 -14.56 4.43
N PRO A 283 -3.09 -13.45 4.22
CA PRO A 283 -3.66 -12.10 4.33
C PRO A 283 -4.83 -11.91 3.35
N PRO A 284 -6.01 -11.48 3.81
CA PRO A 284 -7.10 -11.13 2.90
C PRO A 284 -6.77 -9.84 2.13
N PRO A 285 -7.38 -9.59 0.95
CA PRO A 285 -7.12 -8.36 0.20
C PRO A 285 -7.31 -7.08 1.02
N GLU A 286 -8.28 -7.06 1.94
CA GLU A 286 -8.55 -5.93 2.81
C GLU A 286 -7.37 -5.58 3.73
N SER A 287 -6.53 -6.55 4.13
CA SER A 287 -5.38 -6.25 5.02
C SER A 287 -4.29 -5.50 4.27
N CYS A 288 -4.07 -5.81 2.99
CA CYS A 288 -3.21 -5.02 2.12
C CYS A 288 -3.71 -3.57 1.98
N LEU A 289 -5.02 -3.37 2.14
CA LEU A 289 -5.73 -2.09 2.13
C LEU A 289 -6.01 -1.52 3.54
N GLY A 290 -5.20 -1.87 4.55
CA GLY A 290 -5.28 -1.28 5.90
C GLY A 290 -6.37 -1.87 6.82
N TYR A 291 -7.25 -2.73 6.32
CA TYR A 291 -8.28 -3.44 7.09
C TYR A 291 -9.18 -2.51 7.93
N GLY A 292 -9.61 -1.38 7.38
CA GLY A 292 -10.54 -0.47 8.05
C GLY A 292 -9.89 0.57 8.97
N ARG A 293 -8.56 0.70 8.95
CA ARG A 293 -7.78 1.59 9.83
C ARG A 293 -7.37 2.92 9.17
N SER A 294 -8.12 3.36 8.16
CA SER A 294 -7.95 4.57 7.34
C SER A 294 -7.42 4.35 5.92
N ALA A 295 -7.66 5.37 5.09
CA ALA A 295 -7.20 5.50 3.70
C ALA A 295 -5.70 5.78 3.55
N SER A 296 -4.87 5.66 4.60
CA SER A 296 -3.46 6.04 4.55
C SER A 296 -2.47 4.89 4.78
N GLN A 297 -2.96 3.65 4.91
CA GLN A 297 -2.11 2.51 5.33
C GLN A 297 -1.75 1.55 4.20
N CYS A 298 -0.50 1.50 3.75
CA CYS A 298 -0.03 0.59 2.69
C CYS A 298 -0.67 0.89 1.32
N HIS A 299 -1.57 0.04 0.81
CA HIS A 299 -2.17 0.22 -0.52
C HIS A 299 -3.28 1.30 -0.65
N PRO A 300 -4.27 1.45 0.26
CA PRO A 300 -5.43 2.34 0.14
C PRO A 300 -5.04 3.81 0.15
N GLY A 301 -3.79 4.13 0.54
CA GLY A 301 -3.21 5.46 0.44
C GLY A 301 -2.36 5.59 -0.80
N ALA A 302 -1.04 5.51 -0.62
CA ALA A 302 -0.10 5.90 -1.65
C ALA A 302 -0.17 5.02 -2.91
N MET A 303 -0.31 3.69 -2.82
CA MET A 303 -0.23 2.83 -4.02
C MET A 303 -1.48 2.90 -4.89
N VAL A 304 -2.68 2.72 -4.30
CA VAL A 304 -3.99 2.92 -4.96
C VAL A 304 -4.02 4.30 -5.59
N SER A 305 -3.62 5.32 -4.83
CA SER A 305 -3.67 6.69 -5.31
C SER A 305 -2.64 7.02 -6.41
N ARG A 306 -1.47 6.35 -6.42
CA ARG A 306 -0.40 6.58 -7.41
C ARG A 306 -0.55 5.79 -8.69
N ARG A 307 -1.14 4.60 -8.63
CA ARG A 307 -1.21 3.68 -9.78
C ARG A 307 -2.62 3.54 -10.33
N GLY A 308 -3.60 4.20 -9.71
CA GLY A 308 -5.02 4.03 -10.04
C GLY A 308 -5.58 2.67 -9.66
N GLU A 309 -4.83 1.91 -8.84
CA GLU A 309 -5.08 0.51 -8.49
C GLU A 309 -6.35 0.35 -7.66
N THR A 310 -7.51 0.23 -8.30
CA THR A 310 -8.77 -0.04 -7.60
C THR A 310 -9.10 -1.54 -7.61
N TYR A 311 -8.41 -2.34 -6.80
CA TYR A 311 -8.63 -3.79 -6.81
C TYR A 311 -9.98 -4.18 -6.18
N ILE A 312 -10.22 -3.78 -4.93
CA ILE A 312 -11.45 -4.11 -4.19
C ILE A 312 -12.64 -3.24 -4.64
N GLY A 313 -12.40 -2.00 -5.07
CA GLY A 313 -13.50 -1.07 -5.39
C GLY A 313 -14.26 -0.55 -4.16
N GLY A 314 -15.40 0.09 -4.40
CA GLY A 314 -16.30 0.56 -3.35
C GLY A 314 -15.60 1.49 -2.36
N ASP A 315 -15.73 1.20 -1.06
CA ASP A 315 -15.15 2.00 0.01
C ASP A 315 -13.61 2.03 -0.01
N TYR A 316 -12.96 1.01 -0.58
CA TYR A 316 -11.51 0.90 -0.70
C TYR A 316 -10.94 1.53 -1.99
N SER A 317 -11.75 2.32 -2.68
CA SER A 317 -11.34 3.03 -3.89
C SER A 317 -11.20 4.53 -3.65
N ILE A 318 -10.38 5.18 -4.48
CA ILE A 318 -10.17 6.63 -4.44
C ILE A 318 -10.37 7.16 -5.86
N PRO A 319 -11.40 7.96 -6.14
CA PRO A 319 -12.53 8.28 -5.26
C PRO A 319 -13.34 7.03 -4.89
N GLN A 320 -14.03 7.05 -3.75
CA GLN A 320 -14.88 5.94 -3.31
C GLN A 320 -16.02 5.67 -4.31
N GLY A 321 -16.45 4.41 -4.38
CA GLY A 321 -17.55 3.96 -5.26
C GLY A 321 -17.09 3.48 -6.64
N MET A 322 -15.80 3.46 -6.95
CA MET A 322 -15.31 2.87 -8.20
C MET A 322 -15.56 1.36 -8.23
N SER A 323 -15.74 0.82 -9.44
CA SER A 323 -15.98 -0.61 -9.63
C SER A 323 -14.78 -1.47 -9.23
N PRO A 324 -15.00 -2.64 -8.59
CA PRO A 324 -13.94 -3.60 -8.32
C PRO A 324 -13.33 -4.16 -9.60
N ASP A 325 -12.10 -4.64 -9.46
CA ASP A 325 -11.46 -5.53 -10.41
C ASP A 325 -12.27 -6.80 -10.65
N VAL A 326 -12.28 -7.31 -11.88
CA VAL A 326 -12.97 -8.56 -12.22
C VAL A 326 -12.42 -9.76 -11.44
N HIS A 327 -11.12 -9.80 -11.15
CA HIS A 327 -10.49 -10.90 -10.41
C HIS A 327 -10.92 -10.91 -8.95
N TYR A 328 -11.05 -9.73 -8.32
CA TYR A 328 -11.58 -9.64 -6.95
C TYR A 328 -13.01 -10.19 -6.86
N LYS A 329 -13.87 -9.86 -7.85
CA LYS A 329 -15.24 -10.40 -7.92
C LYS A 329 -15.29 -11.91 -8.08
N LEU A 330 -14.23 -12.52 -8.62
CA LEU A 330 -14.08 -13.96 -8.77
C LEU A 330 -13.42 -14.64 -7.56
N GLY A 331 -13.12 -13.89 -6.50
CA GLY A 331 -12.52 -14.41 -5.27
C GLY A 331 -11.01 -14.66 -5.36
N ILE A 332 -10.34 -14.11 -6.37
CA ILE A 332 -8.87 -14.10 -6.44
C ILE A 332 -8.36 -13.05 -5.46
N THR A 333 -7.28 -13.37 -4.74
CA THR A 333 -6.69 -12.53 -3.72
C THR A 333 -5.37 -11.92 -4.18
N CYS A 334 -4.88 -10.90 -3.44
CA CYS A 334 -3.63 -10.23 -3.77
C CYS A 334 -2.45 -11.21 -3.86
N VAL A 335 -2.37 -12.19 -2.95
CA VAL A 335 -1.24 -13.12 -2.87
C VAL A 335 -1.25 -14.18 -3.98
N ASP A 336 -2.37 -14.39 -4.65
CA ASP A 336 -2.45 -15.28 -5.81
C ASP A 336 -1.71 -14.68 -7.02
N CYS A 337 -1.72 -13.35 -7.14
CA CYS A 337 -0.98 -12.62 -8.18
C CYS A 337 0.37 -12.07 -7.68
N HIS A 338 0.52 -11.94 -6.36
CA HIS A 338 1.74 -11.49 -5.69
C HIS A 338 2.28 -12.58 -4.78
N PRO A 339 2.83 -13.68 -5.32
CA PRO A 339 3.34 -14.74 -4.48
C PRO A 339 4.57 -14.29 -3.67
N PRO A 340 4.78 -14.82 -2.46
CA PRO A 340 6.04 -14.65 -1.73
C PRO A 340 7.22 -15.23 -2.52
N GLY A 341 8.31 -14.48 -2.60
CA GLY A 341 9.57 -14.86 -3.24
C GLY A 341 10.46 -15.72 -2.36
N GLU A 342 11.72 -15.91 -2.77
CA GLU A 342 12.69 -16.77 -2.08
C GLU A 342 13.00 -16.31 -0.65
N LYS A 343 12.89 -15.00 -0.36
CA LYS A 343 13.11 -14.49 1.00
C LYS A 343 11.89 -14.64 1.90
N GLY A 344 10.78 -15.18 1.40
CA GLY A 344 9.58 -15.49 2.16
C GLY A 344 8.75 -14.27 2.55
N MET A 345 8.34 -14.19 3.82
CA MET A 345 7.38 -13.19 4.30
C MET A 345 7.85 -11.75 4.01
N GLY A 346 7.02 -10.95 3.34
CA GLY A 346 7.34 -9.56 2.96
C GLY A 346 8.14 -9.39 1.68
N ASP A 347 8.51 -10.50 1.02
CA ASP A 347 9.11 -10.52 -0.31
C ASP A 347 8.03 -10.77 -1.37
N MET A 348 7.04 -9.89 -1.44
CA MET A 348 5.91 -10.07 -2.35
C MET A 348 6.33 -9.73 -3.78
N GLU A 349 6.36 -10.73 -4.65
CA GLU A 349 6.83 -10.61 -6.02
C GLU A 349 5.69 -10.28 -7.01
N ARG A 350 6.06 -9.98 -8.25
CA ARG A 350 5.12 -9.87 -9.39
C ARG A 350 5.41 -10.99 -10.38
N ALA A 351 5.58 -12.20 -9.85
CA ALA A 351 5.98 -13.37 -10.61
C ALA A 351 4.81 -14.05 -11.31
N ALA A 352 3.58 -13.90 -10.80
CA ALA A 352 2.40 -14.42 -11.48
C ALA A 352 2.20 -13.69 -12.81
N THR A 353 1.94 -14.46 -13.85
CA THR A 353 1.65 -13.97 -15.19
C THR A 353 0.20 -14.25 -15.53
N CYS A 354 -0.34 -13.57 -16.54
CA CYS A 354 -1.69 -13.91 -16.99
C CYS A 354 -1.74 -15.36 -17.51
N GLN A 355 -0.62 -15.93 -17.95
CA GLN A 355 -0.54 -17.30 -18.49
C GLN A 355 -0.86 -18.36 -17.43
N ASP A 356 -0.66 -18.07 -16.15
CA ASP A 356 -0.99 -19.00 -15.06
C ASP A 356 -2.50 -19.31 -14.99
N CYS A 357 -3.34 -18.41 -15.51
CA CYS A 357 -4.81 -18.57 -15.53
C CYS A 357 -5.43 -18.46 -16.94
N HIS A 358 -4.75 -17.82 -17.89
CA HIS A 358 -5.24 -17.46 -19.23
C HIS A 358 -4.33 -17.97 -20.34
N ILE A 359 -3.97 -19.26 -20.29
CA ILE A 359 -3.01 -19.90 -21.21
C ILE A 359 -3.36 -19.64 -22.68
N GLU A 360 -4.57 -20.00 -23.12
CA GLU A 360 -4.95 -19.86 -24.54
C GLU A 360 -4.98 -18.38 -24.99
N THR A 361 -5.26 -17.46 -24.07
CA THR A 361 -5.26 -16.02 -24.34
C THR A 361 -3.85 -15.47 -24.48
N GLU A 362 -2.93 -15.83 -23.59
CA GLU A 362 -1.53 -15.39 -23.68
C GLU A 362 -0.84 -15.98 -24.90
N GLU A 363 -1.10 -17.24 -25.24
CA GLU A 363 -0.61 -17.84 -26.49
C GLU A 363 -1.11 -17.11 -27.73
N ALA A 364 -2.40 -16.75 -27.78
CA ALA A 364 -2.95 -15.95 -28.86
C ALA A 364 -2.33 -14.55 -28.89
N HIS A 365 -2.25 -13.87 -27.74
CA HIS A 365 -1.67 -12.55 -27.63
C HIS A 365 -0.19 -12.52 -28.08
N ALA A 366 0.60 -13.52 -27.71
CA ALA A 366 2.01 -13.65 -28.10
C ALA A 366 2.20 -13.82 -29.63
N GLY A 367 1.26 -14.50 -30.31
CA GLY A 367 1.25 -14.63 -31.77
C GLY A 367 0.75 -13.38 -32.50
N SER A 368 0.04 -12.49 -31.80
CA SER A 368 -0.70 -11.39 -32.41
C SER A 368 0.16 -10.21 -32.89
N ILE A 369 -0.52 -9.28 -33.58
CA ILE A 369 0.01 -7.96 -33.93
C ILE A 369 0.27 -7.06 -32.70
N HIS A 370 -0.37 -7.37 -31.56
CA HIS A 370 -0.24 -6.63 -30.30
C HIS A 370 0.70 -7.30 -29.29
N ARG A 371 1.43 -8.35 -29.67
CA ARG A 371 2.34 -9.11 -28.77
C ARG A 371 3.30 -8.28 -27.92
N ASN A 372 3.64 -7.06 -28.37
CA ASN A 372 4.49 -6.11 -27.65
C ASN A 372 3.70 -5.14 -26.75
N MET A 373 2.48 -5.48 -26.33
CA MET A 373 1.66 -4.71 -25.39
C MET A 373 1.42 -5.49 -24.10
N ASP A 374 1.34 -4.80 -22.97
CA ASP A 374 0.88 -5.38 -21.70
C ASP A 374 -0.65 -5.58 -21.76
N CYS A 375 -1.18 -6.67 -21.20
CA CYS A 375 -2.63 -6.92 -21.13
C CYS A 375 -3.35 -5.76 -20.44
N ALA A 376 -2.74 -5.17 -19.41
CA ALA A 376 -3.28 -4.00 -18.71
C ALA A 376 -3.54 -2.84 -19.67
N THR A 377 -2.78 -2.74 -20.77
CA THR A 377 -2.93 -1.69 -21.77
C THR A 377 -4.34 -1.65 -22.35
N CYS A 378 -4.94 -2.81 -22.62
CA CYS A 378 -6.29 -2.88 -23.15
C CYS A 378 -7.34 -2.94 -22.04
N HIS A 379 -7.00 -3.58 -20.92
CA HIS A 379 -7.98 -3.95 -19.89
C HIS A 379 -8.09 -2.95 -18.74
N VAL A 380 -7.20 -1.95 -18.62
CA VAL A 380 -7.32 -0.86 -17.65
C VAL A 380 -7.81 0.40 -18.37
N ARG A 381 -8.98 0.90 -17.95
CA ARG A 381 -9.70 1.98 -18.66
C ARG A 381 -9.81 3.29 -17.89
N SER A 382 -9.71 3.24 -16.58
CA SER A 382 -9.90 4.37 -15.68
C SER A 382 -8.94 4.25 -14.51
N LEU A 383 -8.28 5.33 -14.14
CA LEU A 383 -7.31 5.36 -13.05
C LEU A 383 -7.74 6.36 -11.99
N GLY A 384 -8.15 5.84 -10.83
CA GLY A 384 -8.47 6.64 -9.65
C GLY A 384 -7.24 7.26 -9.00
N GLY A 385 -7.40 8.02 -7.92
CA GLY A 385 -6.32 8.49 -7.04
C GLY A 385 -5.87 9.93 -7.30
N TYR A 386 -4.60 10.20 -7.01
CA TYR A 386 -3.96 11.52 -7.17
C TYR A 386 -4.02 12.04 -8.60
N GLN A 387 -4.49 13.25 -8.80
CA GLN A 387 -4.50 13.92 -10.11
C GLN A 387 -3.54 15.10 -10.17
N LEU A 388 -3.12 15.62 -9.01
CA LEU A 388 -2.10 16.64 -8.83
C LEU A 388 -1.43 16.37 -7.47
N THR A 389 -0.13 16.66 -7.34
CA THR A 389 0.54 16.65 -6.03
C THR A 389 1.40 17.90 -5.88
N VAL A 390 1.18 18.65 -4.82
CA VAL A 390 2.02 19.81 -4.47
C VAL A 390 2.63 19.60 -3.09
N TRP A 391 3.94 19.77 -3.01
CA TRP A 391 4.69 19.84 -1.77
C TRP A 391 5.03 21.29 -1.48
N GLY A 392 4.45 21.84 -0.42
CA GLY A 392 4.61 23.26 -0.08
C GLY A 392 4.42 23.52 1.41
N PRO A 393 4.54 24.77 1.85
CA PRO A 393 4.29 25.14 3.24
C PRO A 393 2.88 24.73 3.69
N GLY A 394 2.76 24.21 4.90
CA GLY A 394 1.48 23.84 5.50
C GLY A 394 1.66 23.20 6.87
N ARG A 395 0.65 22.48 7.33
CA ARG A 395 0.58 21.90 8.68
C ARG A 395 0.78 20.40 8.68
N VAL A 396 1.78 19.98 9.44
CA VAL A 396 2.16 18.58 9.63
C VAL A 396 2.29 18.36 11.11
N ALA A 397 1.57 17.37 11.63
CA ALA A 397 1.48 17.16 13.07
C ALA A 397 0.98 18.45 13.76
N GLU A 398 0.02 19.13 13.11
CA GLU A 398 -0.54 20.44 13.49
C GLU A 398 0.46 21.60 13.56
N ARG A 399 1.73 21.38 13.21
CA ARG A 399 2.81 22.37 13.24
C ARG A 399 3.17 22.86 11.83
N PRO A 400 3.62 24.13 11.68
CA PRO A 400 4.13 24.62 10.40
C PRO A 400 5.30 23.76 9.90
N ASN A 401 5.28 23.42 8.62
CA ASN A 401 6.28 22.60 7.96
C ASN A 401 6.44 23.05 6.50
N PRO A 402 7.67 23.16 5.97
CA PRO A 402 7.88 23.57 4.58
C PRO A 402 7.43 22.54 3.54
N PHE A 403 7.09 21.32 3.96
CA PHE A 403 6.77 20.19 3.07
C PHE A 403 5.43 19.54 3.37
N HIS A 404 4.35 20.27 3.64
CA HIS A 404 3.01 19.65 3.57
C HIS A 404 2.75 19.06 2.18
N LYS A 405 2.11 17.89 2.16
CA LYS A 405 1.80 17.18 0.92
C LYS A 405 0.33 17.42 0.59
N TYR A 406 0.07 18.43 -0.23
CA TYR A 406 -1.24 18.67 -0.82
C TYR A 406 -1.46 17.71 -1.98
N SER A 407 -1.85 16.49 -1.64
CA SER A 407 -2.13 15.44 -2.62
C SER A 407 -3.58 15.02 -2.68
N LEU A 408 -4.46 15.56 -1.84
CA LEU A 408 -5.87 15.17 -1.80
C LEU A 408 -6.69 15.77 -2.96
N TYR A 409 -6.04 15.97 -4.12
CA TYR A 409 -6.62 16.16 -5.44
C TYR A 409 -7.02 14.80 -6.02
N TYR A 410 -8.10 14.23 -5.49
CA TYR A 410 -8.54 12.90 -5.87
C TYR A 410 -9.55 12.92 -7.00
N GLY A 411 -9.41 11.98 -7.93
CA GLY A 411 -10.39 11.81 -8.99
C GLY A 411 -9.96 10.77 -10.00
N ILE A 412 -10.41 10.91 -11.25
CA ILE A 412 -10.30 9.88 -12.28
C ILE A 412 -9.55 10.44 -13.49
N GLN A 413 -8.55 9.69 -13.96
CA GLN A 413 -7.86 9.88 -15.23
C GLN A 413 -8.31 8.80 -16.24
N GLU A 414 -8.87 9.20 -17.38
CA GLU A 414 -9.31 8.26 -18.43
C GLU A 414 -9.32 8.86 -19.85
N PRO A 415 -9.08 8.04 -20.90
CA PRO A 415 -8.42 6.74 -20.83
C PRO A 415 -6.93 6.91 -20.44
N PRO A 416 -6.26 5.86 -19.93
CA PRO A 416 -4.81 5.93 -19.65
C PRO A 416 -3.99 6.17 -20.92
N ILE A 417 -3.00 7.04 -20.80
CA ILE A 417 -1.95 7.17 -21.82
C ILE A 417 -1.09 5.91 -21.78
N ILE A 418 -0.60 5.47 -22.94
CA ILE A 418 0.33 4.37 -23.05
C ILE A 418 1.71 4.86 -23.46
N ILE A 419 2.74 4.24 -22.88
CA ILE A 419 4.14 4.47 -23.22
C ILE A 419 4.88 3.14 -23.31
N LYS A 420 6.10 3.16 -23.84
CA LYS A 420 6.99 2.00 -23.81
C LYS A 420 7.74 1.91 -22.48
N ASP A 421 7.84 0.71 -21.94
CA ASP A 421 8.67 0.40 -20.77
C ASP A 421 10.16 0.27 -21.13
N GLN A 422 10.99 -0.10 -20.14
CA GLN A 422 12.44 -0.31 -20.31
C GLN A 422 12.79 -1.37 -21.38
N LYS A 423 11.86 -2.26 -21.72
CA LYS A 423 12.03 -3.34 -22.71
C LYS A 423 11.34 -3.04 -24.04
N GLY A 424 10.76 -1.84 -24.19
CA GLY A 424 10.04 -1.43 -25.40
C GLY A 424 8.60 -1.96 -25.49
N ARG A 425 8.06 -2.58 -24.44
CA ARG A 425 6.68 -3.07 -24.39
C ARG A 425 5.75 -1.91 -24.04
N TRP A 426 4.63 -1.79 -24.76
CA TRP A 426 3.62 -0.78 -24.43
C TRP A 426 2.91 -1.13 -23.12
N MET A 427 2.76 -0.16 -22.24
CA MET A 427 2.04 -0.28 -20.98
C MET A 427 1.20 0.97 -20.71
N PRO A 428 0.06 0.85 -20.01
CA PRO A 428 -0.69 2.00 -19.54
C PRO A 428 0.03 2.63 -18.35
N VAL A 429 0.03 3.96 -18.30
CA VAL A 429 0.60 4.71 -17.20
C VAL A 429 -0.37 5.71 -16.62
N LYS A 430 -0.30 5.85 -15.29
CA LYS A 430 -0.87 7.00 -14.62
C LYS A 430 0.13 8.15 -14.69
N LEU A 431 -0.37 9.33 -15.02
CA LEU A 431 0.43 10.53 -15.26
C LEU A 431 -0.18 11.68 -14.48
N TRP A 432 0.62 12.34 -13.65
CA TRP A 432 0.15 13.55 -13.00
C TRP A 432 1.29 14.50 -12.65
N PRO A 433 1.02 15.82 -12.66
CA PRO A 433 2.03 16.83 -12.43
C PRO A 433 2.33 16.95 -10.95
N HIS A 434 3.60 17.20 -10.65
CA HIS A 434 4.09 17.45 -9.32
C HIS A 434 4.87 18.75 -9.21
N SER A 435 4.83 19.36 -8.03
CA SER A 435 5.76 20.42 -7.67
C SER A 435 6.23 20.30 -6.23
N VAL A 436 7.45 20.73 -5.96
CA VAL A 436 7.95 21.02 -4.61
C VAL A 436 8.56 22.43 -4.59
N GLY A 437 8.11 23.27 -3.67
CA GLY A 437 8.62 24.63 -3.49
C GLY A 437 9.93 24.70 -2.71
N ASN A 438 10.46 25.92 -2.56
CA ASN A 438 11.62 26.23 -1.70
C ASN A 438 12.96 25.57 -2.08
N ILE A 439 13.17 25.22 -3.36
CA ILE A 439 14.41 24.59 -3.82
C ILE A 439 15.49 25.64 -4.09
N LYS A 440 16.69 25.49 -3.51
CA LYS A 440 17.76 26.48 -3.63
C LYS A 440 18.44 26.50 -4.99
N ARG A 441 18.76 25.32 -5.51
CA ARG A 441 19.57 25.16 -6.73
C ARG A 441 18.69 25.03 -7.96
N ASP A 442 19.19 25.52 -9.08
CA ASP A 442 18.57 25.20 -10.37
C ASP A 442 18.75 23.72 -10.69
N VAL A 443 17.66 23.10 -11.11
CA VAL A 443 17.64 21.72 -11.58
C VAL A 443 17.23 21.74 -13.04
N PRO A 444 18.09 21.29 -13.97
CA PRO A 444 17.72 21.23 -15.37
C PRO A 444 16.69 20.11 -15.60
N SER A 445 16.04 20.15 -16.76
CA SER A 445 15.28 19.02 -17.27
C SER A 445 16.11 17.74 -17.27
N SER A 446 15.48 16.59 -17.01
CA SER A 446 16.17 15.28 -17.12
C SER A 446 16.46 14.87 -18.57
N GLY A 447 15.93 15.60 -19.56
CA GLY A 447 16.10 15.37 -21.00
C GLY A 447 15.38 14.13 -21.55
N SER A 448 15.18 13.10 -20.72
CA SER A 448 14.42 11.89 -21.04
C SER A 448 13.73 11.32 -19.80
N ILE A 449 12.79 10.40 -20.03
CA ILE A 449 12.17 9.60 -18.98
C ILE A 449 13.25 8.81 -18.25
N LYS A 450 13.19 8.83 -16.92
CA LYS A 450 14.06 8.04 -16.05
C LYS A 450 13.23 7.02 -15.29
N PHE A 451 13.62 5.75 -15.37
CA PHE A 451 13.02 4.69 -14.57
C PHE A 451 13.75 4.61 -13.22
N ARG A 452 13.00 4.54 -12.13
CA ARG A 452 13.59 4.48 -10.77
C ARG A 452 14.31 3.16 -10.51
N TRP A 453 13.83 2.10 -11.16
CA TRP A 453 14.32 0.74 -11.02
C TRP A 453 14.68 0.22 -12.42
N PRO A 454 15.91 0.48 -12.87
CA PRO A 454 16.29 0.28 -14.27
C PRO A 454 16.32 -1.19 -14.68
N ASN A 455 16.45 -2.14 -13.75
CA ASN A 455 16.42 -3.57 -14.06
C ASN A 455 14.98 -4.12 -14.18
N GLY A 456 13.97 -3.28 -13.97
CA GLY A 456 12.56 -3.64 -14.12
C GLY A 456 11.91 -4.18 -12.85
N GLU A 457 12.53 -3.99 -11.68
CA GLU A 457 11.93 -4.33 -10.38
C GLU A 457 10.59 -3.60 -10.17
N THR A 458 10.46 -2.42 -10.76
CA THR A 458 9.19 -1.77 -11.09
C THR A 458 9.31 -1.09 -12.45
N ARG A 459 8.17 -0.71 -13.04
CA ARG A 459 8.14 0.11 -14.27
C ARG A 459 7.79 1.57 -13.98
N ASP A 460 8.01 2.01 -12.74
CA ASP A 460 7.75 3.38 -12.32
C ASP A 460 8.87 4.30 -12.78
N ALA A 461 8.46 5.44 -13.31
CA ALA A 461 9.33 6.41 -13.94
C ALA A 461 8.94 7.85 -13.58
N TYR A 462 9.78 8.77 -14.02
CA TYR A 462 9.55 10.19 -13.90
C TYR A 462 10.23 10.95 -15.01
N TYR A 463 9.84 12.20 -15.15
CA TYR A 463 10.52 13.18 -15.96
C TYR A 463 10.67 14.48 -15.17
N ILE A 464 11.90 14.92 -14.94
CA ILE A 464 12.14 16.23 -14.33
C ILE A 464 11.96 17.26 -15.43
N VAL A 465 11.02 18.17 -15.23
CA VAL A 465 10.79 19.31 -16.13
C VAL A 465 11.87 20.36 -15.88
N GLY A 466 12.15 20.63 -14.60
CA GLY A 466 13.18 21.55 -14.15
C GLY A 466 12.69 22.44 -13.01
N THR A 467 13.48 23.45 -12.66
CA THR A 467 13.08 24.48 -11.69
C THR A 467 12.48 25.71 -12.36
N PHE A 468 11.43 26.25 -11.74
CA PHE A 468 10.71 27.43 -12.21
C PHE A 468 10.47 28.41 -11.05
N ASP A 469 10.59 29.69 -11.37
CA ASP A 469 10.31 30.82 -10.48
C ASP A 469 9.08 31.60 -10.99
N GLY A 470 8.80 32.77 -10.39
CA GLY A 470 7.76 33.69 -10.87
C GLY A 470 6.39 33.51 -10.22
N LEU A 471 6.31 32.74 -9.13
CA LEU A 471 5.16 32.76 -8.23
C LEU A 471 5.25 33.97 -7.29
N PRO A 472 4.11 34.51 -6.80
CA PRO A 472 4.13 35.61 -5.83
C PRO A 472 4.96 35.30 -4.58
N GLU A 473 4.97 34.02 -4.16
CA GLU A 473 5.61 33.51 -2.94
C GLU A 473 6.09 32.06 -3.17
N ASN A 474 6.75 31.46 -2.16
CA ASN A 474 7.25 30.07 -2.14
C ASN A 474 8.49 29.73 -3.00
N ASN A 475 9.27 30.76 -3.33
CA ASN A 475 10.58 30.64 -3.99
C ASN A 475 10.50 29.75 -5.24
N LYS A 476 11.63 29.13 -5.59
CA LYS A 476 11.81 28.25 -6.74
C LYS A 476 11.16 26.89 -6.56
N HIS A 477 10.37 26.48 -7.54
CA HIS A 477 9.68 25.20 -7.56
C HIS A 477 10.37 24.20 -8.49
N LEU A 478 10.71 23.01 -7.98
CA LEU A 478 11.08 21.87 -8.81
C LEU A 478 9.81 21.19 -9.32
N LEU A 479 9.68 21.08 -10.65
CA LEU A 479 8.57 20.43 -11.33
C LEU A 479 9.01 19.10 -11.92
N TRP A 480 8.14 18.09 -11.78
CA TRP A 480 8.29 16.81 -12.46
C TRP A 480 6.94 16.22 -12.84
N ILE A 481 6.99 15.29 -13.79
CA ILE A 481 5.86 14.44 -14.16
C ILE A 481 6.11 13.08 -13.53
N GLU A 482 5.18 12.62 -12.70
CA GLU A 482 5.21 11.26 -12.17
C GLU A 482 4.56 10.33 -13.18
N ILE A 483 5.22 9.20 -13.44
CA ILE A 483 4.82 8.23 -14.46
C ILE A 483 4.81 6.86 -13.80
N GLU A 484 3.63 6.40 -13.37
CA GLU A 484 3.52 5.13 -12.66
C GLU A 484 2.84 4.08 -13.53
N GLN A 485 3.31 2.84 -13.41
CA GLN A 485 2.65 1.72 -14.09
C GLN A 485 1.24 1.54 -13.52
N ALA A 486 0.23 1.61 -14.40
CA ALA A 486 -1.13 1.23 -14.05
C ALA A 486 -1.26 -0.30 -13.97
N ALA A 487 -1.98 -0.81 -12.97
CA ALA A 487 -2.15 -2.25 -12.77
C ALA A 487 -3.62 -2.69 -12.65
N HIS A 488 -4.45 -1.98 -11.88
CA HIS A 488 -5.86 -2.29 -11.66
C HIS A 488 -6.72 -1.02 -11.85
N PRO A 489 -8.05 -1.13 -12.02
CA PRO A 489 -8.82 -2.37 -12.20
C PRO A 489 -8.78 -2.89 -13.64
N PHE A 490 -8.63 -4.20 -13.79
CA PHE A 490 -8.93 -4.94 -15.00
C PHE A 490 -10.45 -4.99 -15.22
N GLN A 491 -10.84 -4.57 -16.41
CA GLN A 491 -12.21 -4.54 -16.89
C GLN A 491 -12.27 -5.11 -18.31
N ARG A 492 -13.45 -4.99 -18.94
CA ARG A 492 -13.58 -5.27 -20.37
C ARG A 492 -12.61 -4.39 -21.16
N ALA A 493 -11.95 -4.99 -22.16
CA ALA A 493 -11.01 -4.28 -23.01
C ALA A 493 -11.63 -3.02 -23.65
N ARG A 494 -10.81 -1.98 -23.81
CA ARG A 494 -11.16 -0.78 -24.58
C ARG A 494 -11.26 -1.07 -26.08
N ASP A 495 -12.00 -0.22 -26.79
CA ASP A 495 -12.21 -0.36 -28.22
C ASP A 495 -10.93 0.00 -29.01
N CYS A 496 -10.73 -0.62 -30.17
CA CYS A 496 -9.54 -0.36 -31.00
C CYS A 496 -9.41 1.12 -31.40
N ASP A 497 -10.53 1.81 -31.59
CA ASP A 497 -10.56 3.25 -31.92
C ASP A 497 -9.90 4.12 -30.83
N SER A 498 -9.91 3.67 -29.56
CA SER A 498 -9.27 4.41 -28.45
C SER A 498 -7.75 4.57 -28.61
N CYS A 499 -7.11 3.72 -29.41
CA CYS A 499 -5.68 3.81 -29.71
C CYS A 499 -5.38 4.13 -31.18
N HIS A 500 -6.24 3.70 -32.10
CA HIS A 500 -5.96 3.74 -33.53
C HIS A 500 -6.72 4.82 -34.28
N ALA A 501 -7.71 5.49 -33.67
CA ALA A 501 -8.43 6.57 -34.35
C ALA A 501 -7.52 7.77 -34.65
N SER A 502 -6.57 8.07 -33.76
CA SER A 502 -5.64 9.20 -33.87
C SER A 502 -4.23 8.78 -33.47
N GLU A 503 -3.23 9.45 -34.04
CA GLU A 503 -1.85 9.32 -33.56
C GLU A 503 -1.64 10.06 -32.23
N THR A 504 -2.53 11.00 -31.90
CA THR A 504 -2.52 11.73 -30.63
C THR A 504 -3.36 11.00 -29.59
N GLN A 505 -2.75 10.73 -28.45
CA GLN A 505 -3.42 10.22 -27.26
C GLN A 505 -3.96 11.39 -26.43
N ILE A 506 -5.21 11.27 -25.97
CA ILE A 506 -5.84 12.25 -25.10
C ILE A 506 -6.38 11.53 -23.87
N SER A 507 -5.98 12.01 -22.70
CA SER A 507 -6.53 11.60 -21.41
C SER A 507 -7.17 12.80 -20.73
N TYR A 508 -8.32 12.60 -20.10
CA TYR A 508 -9.00 13.61 -19.30
C TYR A 508 -8.84 13.25 -17.83
N SER A 509 -8.52 14.25 -17.01
CA SER A 509 -8.44 14.10 -15.57
C SER A 509 -9.43 15.05 -14.91
N THR A 510 -10.23 14.51 -14.01
CA THR A 510 -11.11 15.29 -13.12
C THR A 510 -10.70 15.04 -11.69
N TRP A 511 -10.85 16.04 -10.83
CA TRP A 511 -10.45 15.93 -9.43
C TRP A 511 -11.27 16.82 -8.51
N GLU A 512 -11.34 16.40 -7.26
CA GLU A 512 -11.82 17.15 -6.11
C GLU A 512 -10.66 17.26 -5.11
N PHE A 513 -10.34 18.49 -4.73
CA PHE A 513 -9.43 18.77 -3.63
C PHE A 513 -10.20 18.63 -2.32
N ASN A 514 -9.71 17.83 -1.40
CA ASN A 514 -10.30 17.65 -0.07
C ASN A 514 -9.20 17.45 0.97
N ASP A 515 -8.52 18.54 1.33
CA ASP A 515 -7.47 18.56 2.36
C ASP A 515 -7.92 19.41 3.55
N TYR A 516 -7.41 19.07 4.74
CA TYR A 516 -7.71 19.83 5.96
C TYR A 516 -6.89 21.14 6.03
N ASP A 517 -6.00 21.36 5.08
CA ASP A 517 -5.14 22.54 4.95
C ASP A 517 -5.24 23.15 3.54
N GLY A 518 -4.91 24.42 3.39
CA GLY A 518 -4.94 25.13 2.11
C GLY A 518 -6.28 25.78 1.76
N ALA A 519 -7.34 24.99 1.57
CA ALA A 519 -8.66 25.49 1.13
C ALA A 519 -9.81 24.56 1.49
N ASP A 520 -11.04 25.12 1.54
CA ASP A 520 -12.26 24.33 1.47
C ASP A 520 -12.28 23.48 0.20
N SER A 521 -13.06 22.40 0.20
CA SER A 521 -13.14 21.51 -0.97
C SER A 521 -13.54 22.25 -2.25
N PHE A 522 -12.82 21.97 -3.34
CA PHE A 522 -13.10 22.50 -4.67
C PHE A 522 -12.77 21.48 -5.76
N ARG A 523 -13.36 21.65 -6.93
CA ARG A 523 -13.21 20.73 -8.07
C ARG A 523 -12.40 21.37 -9.18
N GLY A 524 -11.83 20.52 -10.02
CA GLY A 524 -11.16 20.93 -11.24
C GLY A 524 -10.92 19.80 -12.22
N ASN A 525 -10.27 20.14 -13.31
CA ASN A 525 -9.92 19.22 -14.36
C ASN A 525 -8.68 19.68 -15.14
N HIS A 526 -8.14 18.77 -15.93
CA HIS A 526 -7.12 19.04 -16.93
C HIS A 526 -7.14 17.98 -18.03
N LYS A 527 -6.39 18.24 -19.10
CA LYS A 527 -6.19 17.30 -20.20
C LYS A 527 -4.72 16.94 -20.33
N ILE A 528 -4.44 15.68 -20.64
CA ILE A 528 -3.10 15.18 -20.94
C ILE A 528 -3.07 14.86 -22.44
N VAL A 529 -2.16 15.50 -23.16
CA VAL A 529 -1.97 15.31 -24.60
C VAL A 529 -0.62 14.67 -24.83
N ALA A 530 -0.61 13.51 -25.48
CA ALA A 530 0.60 12.80 -25.89
C ALA A 530 0.60 12.63 -27.42
N ASP A 531 1.49 13.34 -28.09
CA ASP A 531 1.64 13.37 -29.55
C ASP A 531 3.12 13.34 -29.97
N SER A 532 3.39 13.59 -31.25
CA SER A 532 4.75 13.64 -31.80
C SER A 532 5.61 14.80 -31.28
N ARG A 533 4.99 15.80 -30.64
CA ARG A 533 5.71 16.95 -30.04
C ARG A 533 6.07 16.70 -28.58
N GLY A 534 5.37 15.81 -27.89
CA GLY A 534 5.61 15.53 -26.48
C GLY A 534 4.37 15.08 -25.73
N LEU A 535 4.55 14.95 -24.42
CA LEU A 535 3.49 14.78 -23.43
C LEU A 535 3.32 16.10 -22.68
N ARG A 536 2.10 16.62 -22.62
CA ARG A 536 1.80 17.94 -22.01
C ARG A 536 0.52 17.88 -21.19
N PHE A 537 0.56 18.49 -20.02
CA PHE A 537 -0.63 18.79 -19.24
C PHE A 537 -1.14 20.16 -19.65
N VAL A 538 -2.37 20.23 -20.13
CA VAL A 538 -2.98 21.45 -20.66
C VAL A 538 -4.31 21.71 -19.99
N ASP A 539 -4.69 23.00 -19.96
CA ASP A 539 -5.98 23.47 -19.45
C ASP A 539 -6.22 23.10 -17.97
N ILE A 540 -5.16 23.09 -17.14
CA ILE A 540 -5.30 22.84 -15.70
C ILE A 540 -6.10 23.98 -15.05
N LYS A 541 -7.29 23.67 -14.54
CA LYS A 541 -8.19 24.66 -13.95
C LYS A 541 -9.09 24.09 -12.86
N ASN A 542 -9.51 24.95 -11.93
CA ASN A 542 -10.64 24.69 -11.06
C ASN A 542 -11.96 24.98 -11.79
N THR A 543 -13.00 24.20 -11.48
CA THR A 543 -14.38 24.36 -11.97
C THR A 543 -15.31 24.94 -10.91
N THR A 544 -14.92 24.91 -9.64
CA THR A 544 -15.60 25.59 -8.54
C THR A 544 -14.67 26.62 -7.89
N PRO A 545 -15.20 27.66 -7.21
CA PRO A 545 -14.37 28.64 -6.52
C PRO A 545 -13.45 28.01 -5.48
N ILE A 546 -12.24 28.56 -5.34
CA ILE A 546 -11.29 28.19 -4.28
C ILE A 546 -11.51 29.16 -3.10
N ARG A 547 -11.84 28.61 -1.93
CA ARG A 547 -11.99 29.37 -0.69
C ARG A 547 -10.84 28.99 0.25
N LEU A 548 -9.94 29.94 0.48
CA LEU A 548 -8.75 29.70 1.29
C LEU A 548 -9.10 29.52 2.76
N LEU A 549 -8.46 28.56 3.41
CA LEU A 549 -8.49 28.46 4.87
C LEU A 549 -7.63 29.58 5.49
N PRO A 550 -7.86 29.96 6.76
CA PRO A 550 -7.10 31.02 7.41
C PRO A 550 -5.58 30.78 7.37
N GLY A 551 -4.84 31.77 6.85
CA GLY A 551 -3.37 31.72 6.76
C GLY A 551 -2.81 30.93 5.56
N ALA A 552 -3.66 30.28 4.77
CA ALA A 552 -3.25 29.57 3.57
C ALA A 552 -3.07 30.51 2.38
N ARG A 553 -2.19 30.14 1.44
CA ARG A 553 -1.97 30.86 0.19
C ARG A 553 -2.08 29.91 -0.99
N LEU A 554 -2.53 30.42 -2.14
CA LEU A 554 -2.64 29.63 -3.37
C LEU A 554 -1.30 29.05 -3.83
N THR A 555 -0.19 29.75 -3.57
CA THR A 555 1.16 29.27 -3.90
C THR A 555 1.60 28.05 -3.09
N ASP A 556 0.93 27.74 -1.96
CA ASP A 556 1.28 26.62 -1.09
C ASP A 556 0.82 25.27 -1.68
N PHE A 557 -0.36 25.25 -2.32
CA PHE A 557 -1.02 24.02 -2.75
C PHE A 557 -1.54 24.04 -4.19
N ALA A 558 -1.75 25.20 -4.79
CA ALA A 558 -2.34 25.38 -6.13
C ALA A 558 -1.38 26.10 -7.10
N THR A 559 -0.11 25.67 -7.12
CA THR A 559 0.97 26.24 -7.95
C THR A 559 0.66 26.25 -9.45
N TRP A 560 -0.17 25.31 -9.90
CA TRP A 560 -0.67 25.21 -11.28
C TRP A 560 -1.47 26.45 -11.73
N LEU A 561 -2.02 27.26 -10.80
CA LEU A 561 -2.65 28.53 -11.16
C LEU A 561 -1.67 29.54 -11.74
N TYR A 562 -0.41 29.48 -11.33
CA TYR A 562 0.66 30.40 -11.75
C TYR A 562 1.54 29.78 -12.82
N LEU A 563 1.86 28.50 -12.65
CA LEU A 563 2.74 27.77 -13.56
C LEU A 563 1.99 27.24 -14.79
N LYS A 564 0.66 27.23 -14.81
CA LYS A 564 -0.15 26.86 -15.99
C LYS A 564 0.34 25.54 -16.62
N ASP A 565 0.67 25.57 -17.90
CA ASP A 565 0.99 24.39 -18.70
C ASP A 565 2.49 24.05 -18.66
N LYS A 566 3.24 24.41 -17.61
CA LYS A 566 4.69 24.15 -17.54
C LYS A 566 5.07 22.68 -17.42
N TRP A 567 4.13 21.79 -17.11
CA TRP A 567 4.38 20.35 -17.06
C TRP A 567 4.37 19.75 -18.46
N GLU A 568 5.51 19.85 -19.12
CA GLU A 568 5.73 19.34 -20.47
C GLU A 568 6.96 18.44 -20.52
N MET A 569 6.87 17.39 -21.34
CA MET A 569 7.95 16.47 -21.65
C MET A 569 8.08 16.36 -23.18
N PRO A 570 9.17 16.86 -23.78
CA PRO A 570 9.42 16.69 -25.21
C PRO A 570 9.71 15.22 -25.54
N GLY A 571 9.37 14.82 -26.76
CA GLY A 571 9.56 13.46 -27.26
C GLY A 571 8.39 13.02 -28.14
N ASP A 572 8.51 11.86 -28.78
CA ASP A 572 7.44 11.31 -29.60
C ASP A 572 6.64 10.27 -28.79
N PHE A 573 5.42 10.66 -28.40
CA PHE A 573 4.46 9.81 -27.68
C PHE A 573 3.28 9.39 -28.57
N SER A 574 3.39 9.57 -29.88
CA SER A 574 2.33 9.24 -30.82
C SER A 574 2.15 7.72 -31.00
N ILE A 575 0.91 7.30 -31.25
CA ILE A 575 0.60 5.93 -31.66
C ILE A 575 0.52 5.87 -33.19
N LYS A 576 1.66 5.61 -33.82
CA LYS A 576 1.75 5.48 -35.28
C LYS A 576 1.02 4.23 -35.74
N THR A 577 -0.03 4.42 -36.53
CA THR A 577 -0.90 3.34 -37.01
C THR A 577 -0.92 3.30 -38.52
N ASP A 578 -0.59 2.13 -39.11
CA ASP A 578 -0.86 1.86 -40.52
C ASP A 578 -2.38 1.76 -40.72
N ARG A 579 -2.96 2.76 -41.37
CA ARG A 579 -4.41 2.89 -41.56
C ARG A 579 -5.02 1.77 -42.41
N ASN A 580 -4.27 1.29 -43.41
CA ASN A 580 -4.73 0.20 -44.27
C ASN A 580 -4.77 -1.10 -43.49
N ARG A 581 -3.67 -1.41 -42.79
CA ARG A 581 -3.59 -2.59 -41.94
C ARG A 581 -4.65 -2.55 -40.84
N TYR A 582 -4.82 -1.42 -40.17
CA TYR A 582 -5.83 -1.24 -39.13
C TYR A 582 -7.25 -1.56 -39.63
N ARG A 583 -7.65 -1.00 -40.78
CA ARG A 583 -8.97 -1.26 -41.38
C ARG A 583 -9.21 -2.74 -41.64
N ILE A 584 -8.23 -3.43 -42.25
CA ILE A 584 -8.31 -4.86 -42.55
C ILE A 584 -8.52 -5.68 -41.27
N TYR A 585 -7.73 -5.42 -40.23
CA TYR A 585 -7.85 -6.17 -38.97
C TYR A 585 -9.12 -5.83 -38.19
N LYS A 586 -9.60 -4.58 -38.25
CA LYS A 586 -10.88 -4.17 -37.64
C LYS A 586 -12.06 -4.90 -38.28
N GLU A 587 -12.16 -4.88 -39.61
CA GLU A 587 -13.21 -5.57 -40.36
C GLU A 587 -13.18 -7.08 -40.07
N ARG A 588 -11.98 -7.69 -40.05
CA ARG A 588 -11.80 -9.10 -39.71
C ARG A 588 -12.28 -9.42 -38.30
N PHE A 589 -11.84 -8.65 -37.30
CA PHE A 589 -12.26 -8.81 -35.91
C PHE A 589 -13.78 -8.73 -35.77
N GLU A 590 -14.42 -7.72 -36.36
CA GLU A 590 -15.88 -7.54 -36.30
C GLU A 590 -16.63 -8.73 -36.94
N ASN A 591 -16.15 -9.23 -38.09
CA ASN A 591 -16.72 -10.39 -38.77
C ASN A 591 -16.55 -11.68 -37.96
N LEU A 592 -15.37 -11.92 -37.38
CA LEU A 592 -15.10 -13.04 -36.48
C LEU A 592 -16.00 -13.01 -35.26
N MET A 593 -16.14 -11.86 -34.61
CA MET A 593 -16.99 -11.72 -33.41
C MET A 593 -18.47 -11.99 -33.73
N LYS A 594 -18.97 -11.60 -34.91
CA LYS A 594 -20.33 -11.97 -35.38
C LYS A 594 -20.48 -13.47 -35.56
N ARG A 595 -19.49 -14.16 -36.15
CA ARG A 595 -19.51 -15.63 -36.34
C ARG A 595 -19.45 -16.36 -35.01
N ILE A 596 -18.57 -15.93 -34.10
CA ILE A 596 -18.42 -16.49 -32.75
C ILE A 596 -19.71 -16.39 -31.95
N LYS A 597 -20.40 -15.25 -32.01
CA LYS A 597 -21.70 -15.09 -31.33
C LYS A 597 -22.72 -16.17 -31.73
N ARG A 598 -22.74 -16.59 -33.00
CA ARG A 598 -23.61 -17.68 -33.49
C ARG A 598 -23.18 -19.05 -32.95
N ILE A 599 -21.88 -19.28 -32.81
CA ILE A 599 -21.32 -20.53 -32.27
C ILE A 599 -21.54 -20.62 -30.75
N ASP A 600 -21.49 -19.49 -30.04
CA ASP A 600 -21.76 -19.38 -28.61
C ASP A 600 -23.16 -19.94 -28.25
N GLU A 601 -24.17 -19.66 -29.09
CA GLU A 601 -25.53 -20.17 -28.92
C GLU A 601 -25.61 -21.70 -28.96
N LEU A 602 -24.73 -22.34 -29.73
CA LEU A 602 -24.64 -23.80 -29.88
C LEU A 602 -23.68 -24.45 -28.86
N SER A 603 -22.93 -23.65 -28.10
CA SER A 603 -21.79 -24.13 -27.30
C SER A 603 -22.15 -25.01 -26.11
N LYS A 604 -23.42 -24.96 -25.67
CA LYS A 604 -23.93 -25.75 -24.54
C LYS A 604 -23.79 -27.25 -24.79
N ASP A 605 -24.06 -27.66 -26.03
CA ASP A 605 -24.15 -29.07 -26.46
C ASP A 605 -22.83 -29.64 -26.99
N PHE A 606 -21.74 -28.88 -26.90
CA PHE A 606 -20.45 -29.34 -27.40
C PHE A 606 -19.87 -30.48 -26.55
N SER A 607 -19.29 -31.48 -27.23
CA SER A 607 -18.45 -32.50 -26.61
C SER A 607 -17.24 -31.87 -25.92
N LYS A 608 -16.60 -32.57 -24.97
CA LYS A 608 -15.42 -32.05 -24.25
C LYS A 608 -14.30 -31.58 -25.19
N LYS A 609 -14.03 -32.32 -26.28
CA LYS A 609 -13.05 -31.95 -27.31
C LYS A 609 -13.47 -30.66 -28.05
N LYS A 610 -14.74 -30.57 -28.46
CA LYS A 610 -15.28 -29.38 -29.15
C LYS A 610 -15.34 -28.16 -28.22
N LYS A 611 -15.60 -28.34 -26.92
CA LYS A 611 -15.50 -27.28 -25.90
C LYS A 611 -14.09 -26.73 -25.73
N ARG A 612 -13.06 -27.59 -25.79
CA ARG A 612 -11.66 -27.13 -25.75
C ARG A 612 -11.32 -26.28 -26.97
N LEU A 613 -11.61 -26.79 -28.17
CA LEU A 613 -11.38 -26.07 -29.43
C LEU A 613 -12.18 -24.75 -29.46
N TRP A 614 -13.40 -24.75 -28.91
CA TRP A 614 -14.21 -23.54 -28.77
C TRP A 614 -13.57 -22.48 -27.87
N LYS A 615 -13.01 -22.87 -26.72
CA LYS A 615 -12.30 -21.94 -25.84
C LYS A 615 -11.09 -21.32 -26.55
N GLU A 616 -10.30 -22.14 -27.25
CA GLU A 616 -9.14 -21.68 -28.02
C GLU A 616 -9.57 -20.69 -29.11
N LEU A 617 -10.61 -21.01 -29.89
CA LEU A 617 -11.17 -20.12 -30.90
C LEU A 617 -11.64 -18.79 -30.30
N ARG A 618 -12.35 -18.83 -29.17
CA ARG A 618 -12.87 -17.62 -28.51
C ARG A 618 -11.74 -16.73 -28.00
N SER A 619 -10.70 -17.33 -27.40
CA SER A 619 -9.51 -16.59 -26.97
C SER A 619 -8.75 -16.00 -28.16
N ALA A 620 -8.53 -16.79 -29.20
CA ALA A 620 -7.85 -16.36 -30.41
C ALA A 620 -8.61 -15.22 -31.11
N ALA A 621 -9.93 -15.29 -31.28
CA ALA A 621 -10.62 -14.26 -32.05
C ALA A 621 -10.57 -12.86 -31.46
N ILE A 622 -10.38 -12.76 -30.14
CA ILE A 622 -10.23 -11.47 -29.47
C ILE A 622 -8.80 -10.95 -29.58
N HIS A 623 -7.80 -11.84 -29.54
CA HIS A 623 -6.40 -11.46 -29.35
C HIS A 623 -5.51 -11.68 -30.58
N ASP A 624 -5.85 -12.65 -31.43
CA ASP A 624 -5.20 -13.04 -32.68
C ASP A 624 -6.24 -13.45 -33.75
N PRO A 625 -6.80 -12.47 -34.48
CA PRO A 625 -7.77 -12.73 -35.54
C PRO A 625 -7.26 -13.65 -36.66
N ASP A 626 -5.95 -13.71 -36.90
CA ASP A 626 -5.37 -14.56 -37.94
C ASP A 626 -5.47 -16.04 -37.53
N ARG A 627 -4.96 -16.37 -36.33
CA ARG A 627 -5.08 -17.73 -35.75
C ARG A 627 -6.54 -18.15 -35.56
N ALA A 628 -7.42 -17.21 -35.24
CA ALA A 628 -8.84 -17.52 -35.06
C ALA A 628 -9.51 -18.05 -36.33
N GLU A 629 -9.21 -17.48 -37.50
CA GLU A 629 -9.75 -17.97 -38.78
C GLU A 629 -9.24 -19.38 -39.09
N GLU A 630 -7.97 -19.67 -38.79
CA GLU A 630 -7.41 -21.02 -38.95
C GLU A 630 -8.13 -22.04 -38.07
N ILE A 631 -8.36 -21.72 -36.79
CA ILE A 631 -9.08 -22.60 -35.87
C ILE A 631 -10.54 -22.76 -36.32
N LEU A 632 -11.17 -21.68 -36.76
CA LEU A 632 -12.57 -21.68 -37.19
C LEU A 632 -12.80 -22.57 -38.41
N SER A 633 -11.85 -22.63 -39.34
CA SER A 633 -11.89 -23.56 -40.49
C SER A 633 -11.87 -25.04 -40.09
N LYS A 634 -11.26 -25.37 -38.94
CA LYS A 634 -11.24 -26.71 -38.36
C LYS A 634 -12.45 -26.98 -37.46
N PHE A 635 -13.20 -25.94 -37.12
CA PHE A 635 -14.35 -25.99 -36.23
C PHE A 635 -15.68 -26.22 -36.99
N GLN A 636 -15.75 -25.66 -38.20
CA GLN A 636 -16.78 -25.94 -39.22
C GLN A 636 -16.57 -27.34 -39.79
#